data_AF-A0AAW7S6H0-F1
#
_entry.id   AF-A0AAW7S6H0-F1
#
_cell.length_a   1.000
_cell.length_b   1.000
_cell.length_c   1.000
_cell.angle_alpha   90.00
_cell.angle_beta   90.00
_cell.angle_gamma   90.00
#
_symmetry.space_group_name_H-M   'P 1'
#
loop_
_entity.id
_entity.type
_entity.pdbx_description
1 polymer ?
#
loop_
_entity_poly.entity_id
_entity_poly.type
_entity_poly.pdbx_seq_one_letter_code
_entity_poly.pdbx_strand_id
1 'polypeptide(L)'
;MKHHLLIAGTGRAGTSFLVQYLTACGLETHLSRNPDGWIDENANAGLEDFPAKDADLPYVVKSPWLYEFVNELLARDDVQVDAVIVPMRDLVEAATSRVVNELRARLGREEIPNELTRWHTWGTVPGGTVYSLNPIDQARLLSMGFHQVIHACVKKRVPLIFLEFPRFITDGKYLYEQLRSVLAGIDSSRAMRSHAQTARPDKVRIASELANSASISKGDLFPSFDSLDRVALHREITNARRDRDIHRTEAEHLKSVIVDVERRLGQSIPSAAKIQLFVDFGNGFSEEHSSSQAIDQHKVSARYVFNVDRTTDIKTLRLDPIDDSAVLIVEDAILTRPNDSINLMDKLTSNCSFSVDGILYFESKDPQIIFNDIQIQSPDPTAFRLEFQINFLKIGIDAQLACAKLACQHGEIRARELEAEVTQLQGALHAHVSAREEQTRLTQSLEDAHRQTLQTMQLELARRDTQHAAAMELLKAQFETATRSSDEQHTRLTQSLEDAHRQTLQALKQDLAQRDTQHNAAIELLKAQFEAAARISEEQQTALAQEYKTTNAALTASHTTALELQAEKQRAAHESAIDSLRSAHQNAIRAIEDRIREVIEQQIVELVAFDSTILSWFASAESMLDQFDGFTELQRLRPIDVAATTEPDLPQQPAVPELSDAPATRSLGFHNEHASCNPDALSTALTKLASEFAQYEPSSRGSQSSLGKRYLAALASLRHDHAHAAEQFATRNHQLLTCQLENLAQAERKHGNEVKDLMEQIEALEATIETIRKWKGFRTVAWLNERSN
;
A
#
# COMPACT_ATOMS: atom_id res chain seq x y z
N MET A 1 -38.25 -32.17 30.20
CA MET A 1 -37.90 -30.95 29.46
C MET A 1 -38.49 -29.77 30.21
N LYS A 2 -37.66 -28.87 30.74
CA LYS A 2 -38.09 -27.61 31.35
C LYS A 2 -38.11 -26.52 30.29
N HIS A 3 -39.10 -25.64 30.35
CA HIS A 3 -39.25 -24.50 29.44
C HIS A 3 -38.62 -23.26 30.05
N HIS A 4 -37.91 -22.46 29.25
CA HIS A 4 -37.25 -21.23 29.71
C HIS A 4 -37.34 -20.09 28.69
N LEU A 5 -37.49 -18.88 29.21
CA LEU A 5 -37.37 -17.61 28.54
C LEU A 5 -36.01 -16.99 28.91
N LEU A 6 -35.11 -16.84 27.93
CA LEU A 6 -33.77 -16.30 28.22
C LEU A 6 -33.73 -14.78 28.06
N ILE A 7 -33.01 -14.08 28.93
CA ILE A 7 -32.63 -12.68 28.76
C ILE A 7 -31.12 -12.62 28.51
N ALA A 8 -30.74 -12.23 27.29
CA ALA A 8 -29.37 -11.98 26.85
C ALA A 8 -29.14 -10.47 26.72
N GLY A 9 -28.20 -10.05 25.86
CA GLY A 9 -28.06 -8.66 25.42
C GLY A 9 -26.60 -8.16 25.39
N THR A 10 -26.40 -6.96 24.85
CA THR A 10 -25.08 -6.29 24.76
C THR A 10 -24.56 -5.79 26.11
N GLY A 11 -25.02 -6.36 27.23
CA GLY A 11 -24.80 -5.85 28.58
C GLY A 11 -25.31 -4.41 28.79
N ARG A 12 -25.44 -3.98 30.05
CA ARG A 12 -25.71 -2.56 30.41
C ARG A 12 -26.95 -1.93 29.74
N ALA A 13 -27.85 -2.78 29.22
CA ALA A 13 -29.05 -2.46 28.45
C ALA A 13 -30.31 -2.90 29.22
N GLY A 14 -30.42 -2.52 30.50
CA GLY A 14 -31.64 -2.70 31.29
C GLY A 14 -32.05 -4.15 31.63
N THR A 15 -31.17 -5.14 31.50
CA THR A 15 -31.51 -6.56 31.72
C THR A 15 -32.05 -6.86 33.13
N SER A 16 -31.55 -6.20 34.18
CA SER A 16 -32.10 -6.38 35.54
C SER A 16 -33.48 -5.75 35.72
N PHE A 17 -33.78 -4.64 35.02
CA PHE A 17 -35.14 -4.10 34.97
C PHE A 17 -36.10 -5.08 34.30
N LEU A 18 -35.68 -5.77 33.22
CA LEU A 18 -36.53 -6.78 32.58
C LEU A 18 -36.87 -7.94 33.54
N VAL A 19 -35.92 -8.39 34.37
CA VAL A 19 -36.20 -9.37 35.44
C VAL A 19 -37.22 -8.83 36.43
N GLN A 20 -37.04 -7.61 36.94
CA GLN A 20 -37.99 -6.98 37.87
C GLN A 20 -39.39 -6.83 37.27
N TYR A 21 -39.48 -6.34 36.02
CA TYR A 21 -40.73 -6.18 35.28
C TYR A 21 -41.46 -7.50 35.07
N LEU A 22 -40.76 -8.55 34.63
CA LEU A 22 -41.37 -9.87 34.42
C LEU A 22 -41.81 -10.52 35.76
N THR A 23 -41.05 -10.30 36.83
CA THR A 23 -41.46 -10.70 38.20
C THR A 23 -42.76 -9.98 38.60
N ALA A 24 -42.84 -8.66 38.43
CA ALA A 24 -44.03 -7.87 38.72
C ALA A 24 -45.23 -8.19 37.79
N CYS A 25 -44.98 -8.75 36.60
CA CYS A 25 -46.00 -9.32 35.73
C CYS A 25 -46.50 -10.69 36.22
N GLY A 26 -45.77 -11.37 37.11
CA GLY A 26 -46.11 -12.66 37.69
C GLY A 26 -45.45 -13.86 37.01
N LEU A 27 -44.39 -13.66 36.24
CA LEU A 27 -43.57 -14.76 35.72
C LEU A 27 -42.61 -15.24 36.80
N GLU A 28 -42.24 -16.51 36.74
CA GLU A 28 -41.18 -17.07 37.59
C GLU A 28 -39.81 -16.58 37.11
N THR A 29 -39.08 -15.91 38.01
CA THR A 29 -37.75 -15.33 37.79
C THR A 29 -36.84 -15.64 38.98
N HIS A 30 -35.56 -15.24 38.90
CA HIS A 30 -34.66 -15.22 40.06
C HIS A 30 -35.29 -14.58 41.31
N LEU A 31 -35.94 -13.41 41.18
CA LEU A 31 -36.56 -12.69 42.31
C LEU A 31 -37.78 -13.42 42.89
N SER A 32 -38.50 -14.23 42.09
CA SER A 32 -39.62 -15.02 42.61
C SER A 32 -39.17 -16.20 43.47
N ARG A 33 -37.94 -16.68 43.27
CA ARG A 33 -37.33 -17.77 44.05
C ARG A 33 -36.46 -17.25 45.20
N ASN A 34 -35.79 -16.13 44.97
CA ASN A 34 -34.94 -15.42 45.93
C ASN A 34 -35.44 -13.97 46.07
N PRO A 35 -36.45 -13.70 46.93
CA PRO A 35 -37.01 -12.35 47.11
C PRO A 35 -35.96 -11.31 47.52
N ASP A 36 -34.97 -11.73 48.31
CA ASP A 36 -33.83 -10.92 48.77
C ASP A 36 -32.68 -10.85 47.76
N GLY A 37 -32.93 -11.21 46.49
CA GLY A 37 -31.96 -11.23 45.41
C GLY A 37 -31.28 -9.86 45.22
N TRP A 38 -29.98 -9.82 45.49
CA TRP A 38 -29.22 -8.57 45.51
C TRP A 38 -29.08 -7.92 44.12
N ILE A 39 -29.22 -6.60 44.11
CA ILE A 39 -28.94 -5.73 42.98
C ILE A 39 -27.88 -4.73 43.45
N ASP A 40 -26.74 -4.68 42.76
CA ASP A 40 -25.79 -3.59 42.90
C ASP A 40 -26.48 -2.32 42.37
N GLU A 41 -26.99 -1.47 43.28
CA GLU A 41 -27.61 -0.15 42.97
C GLU A 41 -26.68 0.77 42.16
N ASN A 42 -25.39 0.59 42.42
CA ASN A 42 -24.33 1.36 41.88
C ASN A 42 -24.12 0.94 40.41
N ALA A 43 -24.20 -0.34 40.08
CA ALA A 43 -24.16 -0.86 38.72
C ALA A 43 -25.54 -0.97 38.03
N ASN A 44 -26.67 -0.95 38.76
CA ASN A 44 -27.97 -1.43 38.29
C ASN A 44 -27.87 -2.82 37.60
N ALA A 45 -27.14 -3.74 38.23
CA ALA A 45 -26.87 -5.12 37.77
C ALA A 45 -27.02 -6.10 38.95
N GLY A 46 -26.96 -7.42 38.71
CA GLY A 46 -27.43 -8.44 39.65
C GLY A 46 -28.64 -9.21 39.08
N LEU A 47 -29.05 -10.29 39.75
CA LEU A 47 -30.09 -11.24 39.30
C LEU A 47 -29.69 -12.09 38.07
N GLU A 48 -28.41 -12.42 37.94
CA GLU A 48 -27.92 -13.39 36.95
C GLU A 48 -28.11 -14.84 37.43
N ASP A 49 -28.50 -15.71 36.50
CA ASP A 49 -28.59 -17.16 36.70
C ASP A 49 -27.52 -17.87 35.86
N PHE A 50 -26.93 -18.93 36.40
CA PHE A 50 -25.95 -19.77 35.69
C PHE A 50 -26.56 -21.14 35.35
N PRO A 51 -26.78 -21.46 34.06
CA PRO A 51 -27.49 -22.68 33.65
C PRO A 51 -26.57 -23.91 33.65
N ALA A 52 -26.05 -24.28 34.81
CA ALA A 52 -25.32 -25.51 35.01
C ALA A 52 -26.19 -26.74 34.68
N LYS A 53 -25.54 -27.90 34.53
CA LYS A 53 -26.22 -29.18 34.44
C LYS A 53 -26.97 -29.43 35.75
N ASP A 54 -28.21 -29.93 35.65
CA ASP A 54 -29.09 -30.25 36.79
C ASP A 54 -29.50 -29.05 37.69
N ALA A 55 -29.13 -27.81 37.32
CA ALA A 55 -29.56 -26.60 38.03
C ALA A 55 -31.09 -26.43 38.00
N ASP A 56 -31.69 -26.09 39.14
CA ASP A 56 -33.09 -25.70 39.19
C ASP A 56 -33.25 -24.22 38.83
N LEU A 57 -33.41 -23.96 37.54
CA LEU A 57 -33.55 -22.62 36.97
C LEU A 57 -35.01 -22.15 36.98
N PRO A 58 -35.27 -20.83 37.21
CA PRO A 58 -36.57 -20.23 36.99
C PRO A 58 -36.97 -20.26 35.51
N TYR A 59 -38.26 -20.08 35.20
CA TYR A 59 -38.72 -19.89 33.82
C TYR A 59 -37.97 -18.75 33.10
N VAL A 60 -37.85 -17.57 33.72
CA VAL A 60 -37.07 -16.45 33.17
C VAL A 60 -35.63 -16.48 33.68
N VAL A 61 -34.70 -16.82 32.79
CA VAL A 61 -33.26 -16.96 33.09
C VAL A 61 -32.50 -15.78 32.50
N LYS A 62 -31.85 -14.97 33.33
CA LYS A 62 -30.98 -13.87 32.85
C LYS A 62 -29.52 -14.32 32.85
N SER A 63 -28.84 -14.26 31.71
CA SER A 63 -27.39 -14.51 31.68
C SER A 63 -26.62 -13.58 30.72
N PRO A 64 -25.74 -12.68 31.23
CA PRO A 64 -24.92 -11.81 30.39
C PRO A 64 -23.78 -12.57 29.68
N TRP A 65 -23.50 -13.80 30.08
CA TRP A 65 -22.50 -14.69 29.47
C TRP A 65 -23.10 -15.69 28.49
N LEU A 66 -24.39 -15.58 28.15
CA LEU A 66 -25.07 -16.56 27.29
C LEU A 66 -24.29 -16.85 26.00
N TYR A 67 -23.62 -15.85 25.42
CA TYR A 67 -22.82 -16.00 24.19
C TYR A 67 -21.71 -17.06 24.28
N GLU A 68 -21.11 -17.28 25.45
CA GLU A 68 -20.05 -18.27 25.67
C GLU A 68 -20.58 -19.71 25.54
N PHE A 69 -21.78 -19.98 26.07
CA PHE A 69 -22.34 -21.34 26.20
C PHE A 69 -23.66 -21.56 25.44
N VAL A 70 -24.14 -20.60 24.65
CA VAL A 70 -25.46 -20.68 23.96
C VAL A 70 -25.60 -21.93 23.09
N ASN A 71 -24.53 -22.38 22.44
CA ASN A 71 -24.56 -23.59 21.61
C ASN A 71 -24.72 -24.87 22.44
N GLU A 72 -24.17 -24.90 23.65
CA GLU A 72 -24.25 -26.02 24.59
C GLU A 72 -25.64 -26.05 25.24
N LEU A 73 -26.13 -24.90 25.71
CA LEU A 73 -27.48 -24.76 26.26
C LEU A 73 -28.56 -25.17 25.25
N LEU A 74 -28.44 -24.74 23.99
CA LEU A 74 -29.36 -25.12 22.92
C LEU A 74 -29.11 -26.52 22.34
N ALA A 75 -28.17 -27.30 22.91
CA ALA A 75 -27.94 -28.71 22.59
C ALA A 75 -28.37 -29.66 23.72
N ARG A 76 -28.89 -29.14 24.83
CA ARG A 76 -29.41 -29.92 25.96
C ARG A 76 -30.82 -30.44 25.68
N ASP A 77 -31.04 -31.74 25.86
CA ASP A 77 -32.36 -32.38 25.72
C ASP A 77 -33.29 -32.12 26.93
N ASP A 78 -32.74 -31.63 28.06
CA ASP A 78 -33.52 -31.31 29.26
C ASP A 78 -34.12 -29.89 29.24
N VAL A 79 -33.65 -29.02 28.34
CA VAL A 79 -33.99 -27.59 28.25
C VAL A 79 -34.66 -27.25 26.91
N GLN A 80 -35.85 -26.65 26.97
CA GLN A 80 -36.50 -26.00 25.84
C GLN A 80 -36.44 -24.49 26.04
N VAL A 81 -35.93 -23.77 25.04
CA VAL A 81 -35.97 -22.31 25.03
C VAL A 81 -37.16 -21.85 24.20
N ASP A 82 -38.09 -21.12 24.82
CA ASP A 82 -39.30 -20.65 24.17
C ASP A 82 -39.06 -19.35 23.39
N ALA A 83 -38.20 -18.47 23.93
CA ALA A 83 -37.66 -17.30 23.24
C ALA A 83 -36.38 -16.79 23.93
N VAL A 84 -35.63 -15.93 23.22
CA VAL A 84 -34.54 -15.14 23.78
C VAL A 84 -34.86 -13.65 23.61
N ILE A 85 -34.98 -12.94 24.72
CA ILE A 85 -35.08 -11.48 24.78
C ILE A 85 -33.67 -10.89 24.67
N VAL A 86 -33.47 -10.03 23.68
CA VAL A 86 -32.20 -9.36 23.41
C VAL A 86 -32.43 -7.84 23.46
N PRO A 87 -32.26 -7.20 24.63
CA PRO A 87 -32.23 -5.76 24.71
C PRO A 87 -30.98 -5.24 24.00
N MET A 88 -31.18 -4.25 23.15
CA MET A 88 -30.19 -3.58 22.34
C MET A 88 -30.03 -2.15 22.85
N ARG A 89 -28.80 -1.77 23.12
CA ARG A 89 -28.39 -0.40 23.40
C ARG A 89 -27.38 0.00 22.34
N ASP A 90 -27.23 1.31 22.08
CA ASP A 90 -26.09 1.81 21.34
C ASP A 90 -24.78 1.20 21.87
N LEU A 91 -23.93 0.75 20.95
CA LEU A 91 -22.74 -0.04 21.28
C LEU A 91 -21.68 0.80 21.99
N VAL A 92 -21.57 2.09 21.63
CA VAL A 92 -20.65 3.04 22.24
C VAL A 92 -21.08 3.32 23.68
N GLU A 93 -22.37 3.58 23.90
CA GLU A 93 -22.91 3.74 25.25
C GLU A 93 -22.79 2.48 26.10
N ALA A 94 -23.05 1.30 25.54
CA ALA A 94 -22.97 0.03 26.27
C ALA A 94 -21.52 -0.28 26.70
N ALA A 95 -20.56 -0.11 25.79
CA ALA A 95 -19.14 -0.25 26.08
C ALA A 95 -18.65 0.78 27.11
N THR A 96 -18.98 2.06 26.89
CA THR A 96 -18.71 3.15 27.83
C THR A 96 -19.30 2.85 29.21
N SER A 97 -20.52 2.34 29.29
CA SER A 97 -21.13 1.96 30.56
C SER A 97 -20.35 0.90 31.33
N ARG A 98 -19.72 -0.06 30.63
CA ARG A 98 -18.89 -1.08 31.27
C ARG A 98 -17.62 -0.45 31.80
N VAL A 99 -16.88 0.27 30.95
CA VAL A 99 -15.60 0.90 31.31
C VAL A 99 -15.77 1.83 32.51
N VAL A 100 -16.75 2.74 32.49
CA VAL A 100 -16.98 3.68 33.60
C VAL A 100 -17.35 2.96 34.89
N ASN A 101 -18.10 1.86 34.83
CA ASN A 101 -18.46 1.09 36.03
C ASN A 101 -17.25 0.34 36.63
N GLU A 102 -16.39 -0.27 35.79
CA GLU A 102 -15.16 -0.92 36.26
C GLU A 102 -14.16 0.12 36.82
N LEU A 103 -14.00 1.27 36.14
CA LEU A 103 -13.18 2.38 36.64
C LEU A 103 -13.70 2.90 37.98
N ARG A 104 -15.01 3.05 38.14
CA ARG A 104 -15.59 3.45 39.44
C ARG A 104 -15.39 2.37 40.51
N ALA A 105 -15.65 1.10 40.21
CA ALA A 105 -15.45 -0.02 41.15
C ALA A 105 -13.99 -0.22 41.57
N ARG A 106 -13.05 0.31 40.78
CA ARG A 106 -11.62 0.44 41.11
C ARG A 106 -11.32 1.65 41.98
N LEU A 107 -11.94 2.81 41.71
CA LEU A 107 -11.75 4.03 42.49
C LEU A 107 -12.26 3.89 43.94
N GLY A 108 -13.39 3.20 44.15
CA GLY A 108 -13.95 2.91 45.47
C GLY A 108 -13.27 1.77 46.25
N ARG A 109 -11.97 1.51 46.01
CA ARG A 109 -11.18 0.50 46.74
C ARG A 109 -9.88 1.11 47.26
N GLU A 110 -9.83 1.37 48.57
CA GLU A 110 -8.68 1.98 49.25
C GLU A 110 -7.38 1.18 49.14
N GLU A 111 -7.47 -0.15 49.00
CA GLU A 111 -6.34 -1.08 49.00
C GLU A 111 -5.48 -1.03 47.71
N ILE A 112 -5.92 -0.32 46.67
CA ILE A 112 -5.24 -0.31 45.36
C ILE A 112 -4.21 0.84 45.31
N PRO A 113 -2.90 0.56 45.13
CA PRO A 113 -1.90 1.60 44.90
C PRO A 113 -2.26 2.51 43.71
N ASN A 114 -2.06 3.82 43.87
CA ASN A 114 -2.36 4.85 42.86
C ASN A 114 -1.66 4.65 41.49
N GLU A 115 -0.64 3.81 41.41
CA GLU A 115 0.01 3.42 40.15
C GLU A 115 -0.83 2.37 39.39
N LEU A 116 -1.47 1.46 40.14
CA LEU A 116 -2.37 0.43 39.63
C LEU A 116 -3.77 0.97 39.31
N THR A 117 -4.09 2.23 39.64
CA THR A 117 -5.34 2.89 39.20
C THR A 117 -5.31 3.38 37.75
N ARG A 118 -4.14 3.36 37.08
CA ARG A 118 -3.94 3.85 35.70
C ARG A 118 -3.83 2.78 34.62
N TRP A 119 -3.86 1.50 34.97
CA TRP A 119 -3.78 0.42 33.99
C TRP A 119 -5.05 0.37 33.11
N HIS A 120 -4.87 0.12 31.82
CA HIS A 120 -5.93 -0.01 30.82
C HIS A 120 -6.59 -1.40 30.81
N THR A 121 -6.14 -2.31 31.67
CA THR A 121 -6.65 -3.66 31.84
C THR A 121 -7.00 -3.86 33.30
N TRP A 122 -8.26 -4.22 33.57
CA TRP A 122 -8.80 -4.40 34.91
C TRP A 122 -10.00 -5.35 34.89
N GLY A 123 -10.30 -5.98 36.03
CA GLY A 123 -11.51 -6.75 36.18
C GLY A 123 -11.85 -6.90 37.66
N THR A 124 -12.93 -6.25 38.10
CA THR A 124 -13.47 -6.45 39.46
C THR A 124 -14.35 -7.69 39.59
N VAL A 125 -14.69 -8.34 38.46
CA VAL A 125 -15.59 -9.49 38.40
C VAL A 125 -14.98 -10.72 39.12
N PRO A 126 -15.68 -11.31 40.11
CA PRO A 126 -15.29 -12.59 40.68
C PRO A 126 -15.18 -13.66 39.57
N GLY A 127 -14.01 -14.29 39.43
CA GLY A 127 -13.71 -15.22 38.33
C GLY A 127 -12.44 -14.88 37.53
N GLY A 128 -11.79 -13.75 37.79
CA GLY A 128 -10.39 -13.52 37.37
C GLY A 128 -10.17 -13.17 35.88
N THR A 129 -11.24 -12.91 35.11
CA THR A 129 -11.07 -12.39 33.74
C THR A 129 -10.76 -10.89 33.77
N VAL A 130 -9.50 -10.55 33.50
CA VAL A 130 -9.09 -9.16 33.26
C VAL A 130 -9.59 -8.73 31.89
N TYR A 131 -10.48 -7.76 31.84
CA TYR A 131 -10.97 -7.20 30.58
C TYR A 131 -10.19 -5.94 30.20
N SER A 132 -10.14 -5.65 28.89
CA SER A 132 -9.68 -4.34 28.43
C SER A 132 -10.69 -3.28 28.85
N LEU A 133 -10.19 -2.19 29.45
CA LEU A 133 -10.94 -0.97 29.71
C LEU A 133 -10.93 -0.03 28.49
N ASN A 134 -10.38 -0.44 27.36
CA ASN A 134 -10.57 0.27 26.11
C ASN A 134 -12.04 0.09 25.65
N PRO A 135 -12.80 1.19 25.43
CA PRO A 135 -14.19 1.09 24.99
C PRO A 135 -14.33 0.41 23.61
N ILE A 136 -13.31 0.46 22.74
CA ILE A 136 -13.32 -0.22 21.44
C ILE A 136 -13.26 -1.75 21.64
N ASP A 137 -12.42 -2.24 22.56
CA ASP A 137 -12.33 -3.67 22.86
C ASP A 137 -13.61 -4.19 23.52
N GLN A 138 -14.19 -3.40 24.44
CA GLN A 138 -15.50 -3.71 25.02
C GLN A 138 -16.59 -3.78 23.94
N ALA A 139 -16.63 -2.81 23.03
CA ALA A 139 -17.57 -2.81 21.90
C ALA A 139 -17.36 -4.02 20.98
N ARG A 140 -16.11 -4.45 20.74
CA ARG A 140 -15.80 -5.65 19.97
C ARG A 140 -16.32 -6.91 20.67
N LEU A 141 -16.04 -7.08 21.96
CA LEU A 141 -16.54 -8.22 22.75
C LEU A 141 -18.08 -8.27 22.76
N LEU A 142 -18.72 -7.12 22.95
CA LEU A 142 -20.18 -7.00 22.92
C LEU A 142 -20.78 -7.37 21.55
N SER A 143 -20.16 -6.89 20.46
CA SER A 143 -20.60 -7.21 19.09
C SER A 143 -20.44 -8.69 18.76
N MET A 144 -19.31 -9.29 19.17
CA MET A 144 -19.05 -10.72 18.98
C MET A 144 -20.07 -11.58 19.75
N GLY A 145 -20.30 -11.27 21.02
CA GLY A 145 -21.27 -12.01 21.84
C GLY A 145 -22.71 -11.87 21.34
N PHE A 146 -23.11 -10.66 20.93
CA PHE A 146 -24.42 -10.40 20.30
C PHE A 146 -24.61 -11.22 19.02
N HIS A 147 -23.62 -11.20 18.13
CA HIS A 147 -23.64 -12.01 16.90
C HIS A 147 -23.72 -13.51 17.19
N GLN A 148 -22.94 -14.02 18.16
CA GLN A 148 -22.95 -15.44 18.54
C GLN A 148 -24.32 -15.90 19.05
N VAL A 149 -24.97 -15.13 19.93
CA VAL A 149 -26.32 -15.45 20.43
C VAL A 149 -27.34 -15.48 19.29
N ILE A 150 -27.36 -14.47 18.42
CA ILE A 150 -28.27 -14.41 17.28
C ILE A 150 -28.06 -15.59 16.34
N HIS A 151 -26.81 -15.86 15.95
CA HIS A 151 -26.46 -16.95 15.04
C HIS A 151 -26.88 -18.32 15.61
N ALA A 152 -26.65 -18.56 16.91
CA ALA A 152 -27.07 -19.80 17.57
C ALA A 152 -28.61 -19.94 17.61
N CYS A 153 -29.33 -18.86 17.96
CA CYS A 153 -30.80 -18.85 17.99
C CYS A 153 -31.39 -19.09 16.59
N VAL A 154 -30.89 -18.41 15.56
CA VAL A 154 -31.32 -18.59 14.15
C VAL A 154 -31.06 -20.03 13.69
N LYS A 155 -29.86 -20.57 13.95
CA LYS A 155 -29.48 -21.96 13.60
C LYS A 155 -30.41 -22.99 14.26
N LYS A 156 -30.87 -22.72 15.48
CA LYS A 156 -31.76 -23.58 16.27
C LYS A 156 -33.26 -23.23 16.14
N ARG A 157 -33.60 -22.21 15.34
CA ARG A 157 -34.97 -21.67 15.17
C ARG A 157 -35.64 -21.22 16.47
N VAL A 158 -34.85 -20.74 17.43
CA VAL A 158 -35.35 -20.16 18.68
C VAL A 158 -35.83 -18.72 18.40
N PRO A 159 -37.06 -18.34 18.80
CA PRO A 159 -37.56 -16.99 18.63
C PRO A 159 -36.68 -15.93 19.31
N LEU A 160 -36.42 -14.83 18.61
CA LEU A 160 -35.67 -13.66 19.11
C LEU A 160 -36.64 -12.48 19.30
N ILE A 161 -36.58 -11.83 20.46
CA ILE A 161 -37.34 -10.60 20.74
C ILE A 161 -36.36 -9.47 21.01
N PHE A 162 -36.25 -8.52 20.08
CA PHE A 162 -35.36 -7.37 20.20
C PHE A 162 -36.08 -6.20 20.88
N LEU A 163 -35.45 -5.62 21.92
CA LEU A 163 -35.99 -4.47 22.65
C LEU A 163 -35.02 -3.29 22.58
N GLU A 164 -35.49 -2.09 22.25
CA GLU A 164 -34.65 -0.89 22.26
C GLU A 164 -34.53 -0.32 23.69
N PHE A 165 -33.29 -0.18 24.14
CA PHE A 165 -32.91 0.56 25.34
C PHE A 165 -32.41 1.96 24.95
N PRO A 166 -32.88 3.04 25.61
CA PRO A 166 -33.68 3.03 26.84
C PRO A 166 -35.20 3.04 26.65
N ARG A 167 -35.73 2.99 25.42
CA ARG A 167 -37.17 3.16 25.14
C ARG A 167 -38.06 2.25 25.97
N PHE A 168 -37.72 0.98 26.16
CA PHE A 168 -38.59 0.09 26.94
C PHE A 168 -38.73 0.46 28.43
N ILE A 169 -37.86 1.33 28.96
CA ILE A 169 -37.96 1.84 30.33
C ILE A 169 -38.92 3.04 30.39
N THR A 170 -39.03 3.84 29.33
CA THR A 170 -39.90 5.03 29.27
C THR A 170 -41.25 4.79 28.60
N ASP A 171 -41.33 3.81 27.70
CA ASP A 171 -42.51 3.43 26.90
C ASP A 171 -42.94 2.00 27.28
N GLY A 172 -43.73 1.89 28.36
CA GLY A 172 -44.25 0.60 28.83
C GLY A 172 -45.17 -0.08 27.82
N LYS A 173 -45.87 0.69 26.98
CA LYS A 173 -46.73 0.16 25.92
C LYS A 173 -45.89 -0.57 24.86
N TYR A 174 -44.79 0.03 24.41
CA TYR A 174 -43.83 -0.62 23.51
C TYR A 174 -43.28 -1.92 24.12
N LEU A 175 -42.88 -1.91 25.40
CA LEU A 175 -42.39 -3.13 26.08
C LEU A 175 -43.43 -4.25 26.06
N TYR A 176 -44.70 -3.95 26.40
CA TYR A 176 -45.78 -4.94 26.35
C TYR A 176 -46.06 -5.43 24.93
N GLU A 177 -46.08 -4.55 23.93
CA GLU A 177 -46.32 -4.93 22.54
C GLU A 177 -45.24 -5.88 22.00
N GLN A 178 -43.97 -5.67 22.35
CA GLN A 178 -42.87 -6.57 21.98
C GLN A 178 -42.89 -7.90 22.75
N LEU A 179 -43.25 -7.88 24.04
CA LEU A 179 -43.27 -9.08 24.89
C LEU A 179 -44.60 -9.84 24.88
N ARG A 180 -45.61 -9.38 24.14
CA ARG A 180 -46.98 -9.94 24.14
C ARG A 180 -47.05 -11.45 23.92
N SER A 181 -46.15 -12.01 23.12
CA SER A 181 -46.07 -13.45 22.83
C SER A 181 -45.62 -14.29 24.04
N VAL A 182 -44.77 -13.74 24.90
CA VAL A 182 -44.22 -14.42 26.09
C VAL A 182 -44.95 -14.05 27.38
N LEU A 183 -45.73 -12.96 27.37
CA LEU A 183 -46.64 -12.53 28.44
C LEU A 183 -48.04 -13.18 28.33
N ALA A 184 -48.12 -14.42 27.85
CA ALA A 184 -49.39 -15.10 27.60
C ALA A 184 -50.26 -15.17 28.88
N GLY A 185 -51.48 -14.62 28.81
CA GLY A 185 -52.40 -14.54 29.95
C GLY A 185 -52.29 -13.26 30.80
N ILE A 186 -51.32 -12.37 30.52
CA ILE A 186 -51.20 -11.07 31.19
C ILE A 186 -51.82 -9.99 30.30
N ASP A 187 -52.83 -9.30 30.82
CA ASP A 187 -53.46 -8.19 30.09
C ASP A 187 -52.58 -6.93 30.07
N SER A 188 -52.83 -6.06 29.07
CA SER A 188 -52.08 -4.81 28.90
C SER A 188 -52.15 -3.89 30.12
N SER A 189 -53.27 -3.86 30.85
CA SER A 189 -53.43 -2.97 32.01
C SER A 189 -52.62 -3.47 33.20
N ARG A 190 -52.55 -4.79 33.43
CA ARG A 190 -51.63 -5.39 34.41
C ARG A 190 -50.18 -5.09 34.04
N ALA A 191 -49.80 -5.35 32.79
CA ALA A 191 -48.46 -5.03 32.30
C ALA A 191 -48.08 -3.55 32.45
N MET A 192 -48.99 -2.60 32.20
CA MET A 192 -48.72 -1.17 32.42
C MET A 192 -48.52 -0.82 33.90
N ARG A 193 -49.30 -1.44 34.82
CA ARG A 193 -49.11 -1.24 36.27
C ARG A 193 -47.75 -1.79 36.73
N SER A 194 -47.39 -2.99 36.31
CA SER A 194 -46.09 -3.61 36.61
C SER A 194 -44.93 -2.78 36.05
N HIS A 195 -45.07 -2.18 34.85
CA HIS A 195 -44.10 -1.23 34.31
C HIS A 195 -43.98 0.03 35.16
N ALA A 196 -45.08 0.72 35.46
CA ALA A 196 -45.08 1.94 36.25
C ALA A 196 -44.54 1.77 37.69
N GLN A 197 -44.64 0.57 38.26
CA GLN A 197 -44.07 0.22 39.57
C GLN A 197 -42.56 -0.07 39.53
N THR A 198 -42.03 -0.57 38.41
CA THR A 198 -40.63 -1.04 38.29
C THR A 198 -39.73 -0.08 37.53
N ALA A 199 -40.28 0.75 36.63
CA ALA A 199 -39.52 1.66 35.79
C ALA A 199 -38.91 2.79 36.61
N ARG A 200 -37.59 2.96 36.48
CA ARG A 200 -36.79 4.03 37.08
C ARG A 200 -36.00 4.75 35.99
N PRO A 201 -36.63 5.68 35.22
CA PRO A 201 -35.93 6.41 34.14
C PRO A 201 -34.70 7.19 34.64
N ASP A 202 -34.73 7.65 35.90
CA ASP A 202 -33.61 8.26 36.63
C ASP A 202 -32.38 7.34 36.78
N LYS A 203 -32.58 6.01 36.77
CA LYS A 203 -31.49 5.01 36.79
C LYS A 203 -30.88 4.75 35.39
N VAL A 204 -31.41 5.36 34.32
CA VAL A 204 -30.84 5.30 32.95
C VAL A 204 -29.71 6.31 32.81
N ARG A 205 -28.49 5.85 33.06
CA ARG A 205 -27.26 6.66 33.00
C ARG A 205 -26.63 6.66 31.62
N ILE A 206 -25.88 7.73 31.29
CA ILE A 206 -24.81 7.90 30.25
C ILE A 206 -25.06 8.98 29.19
N ALA A 207 -26.21 9.05 28.51
CA ALA A 207 -26.39 10.02 27.43
C ALA A 207 -26.15 11.47 27.89
N SER A 208 -26.71 11.84 29.06
CA SER A 208 -26.51 13.14 29.71
C SER A 208 -25.12 13.32 30.32
N GLU A 209 -24.55 12.27 30.92
CA GLU A 209 -23.22 12.32 31.55
C GLU A 209 -22.11 12.51 30.50
N LEU A 210 -22.21 11.82 29.36
CA LEU A 210 -21.28 11.97 28.24
C LEU A 210 -21.44 13.31 27.53
N ALA A 211 -22.67 13.79 27.36
CA ALA A 211 -22.93 15.13 26.82
C ALA A 211 -22.30 16.23 27.71
N ASN A 212 -22.37 16.07 29.03
CA ASN A 212 -21.75 16.99 29.99
C ASN A 212 -20.22 16.85 30.04
N SER A 213 -19.66 15.66 29.82
CA SER A 213 -18.21 15.47 29.63
C SER A 213 -17.80 15.86 28.20
N ALA A 214 -17.86 17.15 27.88
CA ALA A 214 -17.66 17.80 26.56
C ALA A 214 -16.35 17.41 25.84
N SER A 215 -16.26 16.17 25.35
CA SER A 215 -15.00 15.56 24.91
C SER A 215 -15.15 14.31 24.03
N ILE A 216 -16.37 14.03 23.56
CA ILE A 216 -16.56 13.19 22.37
C ILE A 216 -16.37 14.10 21.16
N SER A 217 -15.16 14.11 20.62
CA SER A 217 -14.84 14.78 19.36
C SER A 217 -15.83 14.30 18.29
N LYS A 218 -16.38 15.20 17.47
CA LYS A 218 -17.46 14.90 16.50
C LYS A 218 -17.07 13.96 15.33
N GLY A 219 -15.94 13.25 15.45
CA GLY A 219 -15.48 12.19 14.55
C GLY A 219 -14.90 10.95 15.28
N ASP A 220 -14.78 10.98 16.61
CA ASP A 220 -14.37 9.80 17.40
C ASP A 220 -15.61 9.00 17.78
N LEU A 221 -15.72 7.76 17.27
CA LEU A 221 -16.83 6.87 17.62
C LEU A 221 -16.84 6.45 19.09
N PHE A 222 -15.75 6.60 19.84
CA PHE A 222 -15.64 6.19 21.23
C PHE A 222 -14.98 7.26 22.09
N PRO A 223 -15.43 7.49 23.34
CA PRO A 223 -14.78 8.44 24.24
C PRO A 223 -13.34 8.02 24.58
N SER A 224 -12.45 9.00 24.75
CA SER A 224 -11.09 8.76 25.26
C SER A 224 -11.09 8.26 26.71
N PHE A 225 -10.09 7.45 27.09
CA PHE A 225 -9.97 6.86 28.42
C PHE A 225 -10.03 7.90 29.55
N ASP A 226 -9.29 9.02 29.45
CA ASP A 226 -9.37 10.16 30.40
C ASP A 226 -10.80 10.70 30.60
N SER A 227 -11.64 10.60 29.57
CA SER A 227 -13.00 11.12 29.62
C SER A 227 -13.93 10.14 30.34
N LEU A 228 -13.70 8.84 30.15
CA LEU A 228 -14.34 7.78 30.91
C LEU A 228 -13.92 7.80 32.39
N ASP A 229 -12.64 8.06 32.67
CA ASP A 229 -12.11 8.16 34.04
C ASP A 229 -12.66 9.40 34.78
N ARG A 230 -12.72 10.56 34.11
CA ARG A 230 -13.39 11.75 34.67
C ARG A 230 -14.88 11.51 34.97
N VAL A 231 -15.60 10.78 34.09
CA VAL A 231 -17.00 10.40 34.37
C VAL A 231 -17.09 9.42 35.55
N ALA A 232 -16.14 8.48 35.70
CA ALA A 232 -16.07 7.58 36.85
C ALA A 232 -15.82 8.35 38.17
N LEU A 233 -14.84 9.26 38.19
CA LEU A 233 -14.55 10.16 39.32
C LEU A 233 -15.76 11.02 39.68
N HIS A 234 -16.44 11.62 38.70
CA HIS A 234 -17.66 12.41 38.96
C HIS A 234 -18.79 11.58 39.56
N ARG A 235 -18.97 10.32 39.14
CA ARG A 235 -19.93 9.42 39.77
C ARG A 235 -19.58 9.12 41.21
N GLU A 236 -18.31 8.85 41.51
CA GLU A 236 -17.91 8.49 42.88
C GLU A 236 -17.98 9.68 43.84
N ILE A 237 -17.58 10.87 43.40
CA ILE A 237 -17.83 12.13 44.13
C ILE A 237 -19.34 12.32 44.40
N THR A 238 -20.20 11.96 43.45
CA THR A 238 -21.66 12.10 43.60
C THR A 238 -22.25 11.05 44.56
N ASN A 239 -21.70 9.84 44.56
CA ASN A 239 -22.07 8.77 45.49
C ASN A 239 -21.65 9.10 46.92
N ALA A 240 -20.35 9.36 47.15
CA ALA A 240 -19.84 9.67 48.48
C ALA A 240 -20.54 10.91 49.10
N ARG A 241 -20.92 11.91 48.29
CA ARG A 241 -21.78 13.02 48.74
C ARG A 241 -23.18 12.58 49.15
N ARG A 242 -23.85 11.72 48.37
CA ARG A 242 -25.18 11.20 48.72
C ARG A 242 -25.12 10.43 50.03
N ASP A 243 -24.14 9.54 50.18
CA ASP A 243 -24.03 8.65 51.33
C ASP A 243 -23.65 9.45 52.59
N ARG A 244 -22.81 10.49 52.43
CA ARG A 244 -22.54 11.49 53.47
C ARG A 244 -23.81 12.22 53.88
N ASP A 245 -24.62 12.66 52.93
CA ASP A 245 -25.84 13.42 53.21
C ASP A 245 -26.90 12.54 53.88
N ILE A 246 -26.96 11.24 53.54
CA ILE A 246 -27.79 10.23 54.24
C ILE A 246 -27.33 10.10 55.69
N HIS A 247 -26.08 9.74 55.95
CA HIS A 247 -25.57 9.54 57.32
C HIS A 247 -25.61 10.81 58.17
N ARG A 248 -25.43 11.98 57.55
CA ARG A 248 -25.63 13.27 58.20
C ARG A 248 -27.08 13.47 58.62
N THR A 249 -28.04 13.20 57.73
CA THR A 249 -29.48 13.33 58.02
C THR A 249 -29.91 12.32 59.09
N GLU A 250 -29.38 11.10 59.06
CA GLU A 250 -29.58 10.07 60.10
C GLU A 250 -29.04 10.55 61.46
N ALA A 251 -27.82 11.09 61.52
CA ALA A 251 -27.25 11.64 62.75
C ALA A 251 -28.02 12.86 63.27
N GLU A 252 -28.49 13.75 62.38
CA GLU A 252 -29.35 14.89 62.75
C GLU A 252 -30.73 14.41 63.27
N HIS A 253 -31.31 13.35 62.71
CA HIS A 253 -32.53 12.72 63.23
C HIS A 253 -32.29 12.08 64.60
N LEU A 254 -31.21 11.29 64.76
CA LEU A 254 -30.85 10.64 66.02
C LEU A 254 -30.59 11.65 67.14
N LYS A 255 -30.06 12.84 66.86
CA LYS A 255 -29.97 13.94 67.85
C LYS A 255 -31.34 14.38 68.37
N SER A 256 -32.36 14.46 67.51
CA SER A 256 -33.73 14.75 67.95
C SER A 256 -34.28 13.63 68.84
N VAL A 257 -34.06 12.37 68.45
CA VAL A 257 -34.46 11.20 69.25
C VAL A 257 -33.76 11.20 70.61
N ILE A 258 -32.46 11.48 70.67
CA ILE A 258 -31.69 11.60 71.91
C ILE A 258 -32.32 12.62 72.86
N VAL A 259 -32.67 13.82 72.37
CA VAL A 259 -33.30 14.88 73.19
C VAL A 259 -34.69 14.46 73.70
N ASP A 260 -35.47 13.74 72.90
CA ASP A 260 -36.79 13.23 73.31
C ASP A 260 -36.70 12.06 74.30
N VAL A 261 -35.70 11.18 74.14
CA VAL A 261 -35.40 10.09 75.09
C VAL A 261 -34.85 10.65 76.40
N GLU A 262 -33.98 11.67 76.36
CA GLU A 262 -33.48 12.37 77.54
C GLU A 262 -34.61 13.03 78.34
N ARG A 263 -35.65 13.57 77.67
CA ARG A 263 -36.86 14.09 78.32
C ARG A 263 -37.71 13.01 79.00
N ARG A 264 -37.49 11.73 78.66
CA ARG A 264 -38.20 10.57 79.22
C ARG A 264 -37.40 9.80 80.28
N LEU A 265 -36.15 10.19 80.53
CA LEU A 265 -35.35 9.67 81.64
C LEU A 265 -36.08 9.89 82.98
N GLY A 266 -36.12 8.86 83.82
CA GLY A 266 -36.81 8.87 85.12
C GLY A 266 -38.12 8.09 85.18
N GLN A 267 -38.56 7.45 84.10
CA GLN A 267 -39.61 6.42 84.18
C GLN A 267 -38.99 5.11 84.70
N SER A 268 -39.50 4.62 85.83
CA SER A 268 -38.93 3.48 86.55
C SER A 268 -39.13 2.14 85.85
N ILE A 269 -38.17 1.22 86.06
CA ILE A 269 -38.09 -0.13 85.47
C ILE A 269 -39.35 -0.95 85.79
N PRO A 270 -39.89 -1.75 84.84
CA PRO A 270 -40.88 -2.79 85.15
C PRO A 270 -40.34 -3.80 86.17
N SER A 271 -41.05 -4.03 87.28
CA SER A 271 -40.52 -4.73 88.46
C SER A 271 -40.42 -6.27 88.32
N ALA A 272 -40.31 -6.80 87.10
CA ALA A 272 -40.40 -8.24 86.82
C ALA A 272 -39.54 -8.69 85.62
N ALA A 273 -38.37 -8.06 85.41
CA ALA A 273 -37.44 -8.45 84.35
C ALA A 273 -36.90 -9.88 84.56
N LYS A 274 -36.81 -10.65 83.47
CA LYS A 274 -36.33 -12.04 83.44
C LYS A 274 -35.36 -12.25 82.29
N ILE A 275 -34.44 -13.18 82.49
CA ILE A 275 -33.59 -13.78 81.45
C ILE A 275 -34.13 -15.16 81.11
N GLN A 276 -34.15 -15.51 79.82
CA GLN A 276 -34.73 -16.77 79.32
C GLN A 276 -33.76 -17.49 78.39
N LEU A 277 -33.54 -18.78 78.64
CA LEU A 277 -32.75 -19.67 77.79
C LEU A 277 -33.69 -20.57 76.99
N PHE A 278 -33.48 -20.66 75.69
CA PHE A 278 -34.12 -21.59 74.77
C PHE A 278 -33.10 -22.60 74.26
N VAL A 279 -33.50 -23.87 74.14
CA VAL A 279 -32.66 -24.97 73.65
C VAL A 279 -33.28 -25.56 72.39
N ASP A 280 -32.55 -25.55 71.27
CA ASP A 280 -32.95 -26.24 70.05
C ASP A 280 -32.25 -27.60 69.93
N PHE A 281 -33.05 -28.62 69.64
CA PHE A 281 -32.63 -30.01 69.41
C PHE A 281 -32.71 -30.42 67.93
N GLY A 282 -32.95 -29.46 67.02
CA GLY A 282 -33.10 -29.65 65.57
C GLY A 282 -34.51 -29.39 65.03
N ASN A 283 -35.41 -28.81 65.83
CA ASN A 283 -36.80 -28.47 65.45
C ASN A 283 -37.10 -26.96 65.53
N GLY A 284 -36.10 -26.14 65.86
CA GLY A 284 -36.25 -24.71 66.18
C GLY A 284 -36.54 -24.45 67.66
N PHE A 285 -36.50 -23.17 68.04
CA PHE A 285 -36.79 -22.74 69.41
C PHE A 285 -38.29 -22.88 69.74
N SER A 286 -38.58 -23.33 70.96
CA SER A 286 -39.94 -23.48 71.48
C SER A 286 -40.03 -22.99 72.92
N GLU A 287 -41.10 -22.27 73.26
CA GLU A 287 -41.42 -21.86 74.63
C GLU A 287 -41.48 -23.04 75.60
N GLU A 288 -42.00 -24.19 75.15
CA GLU A 288 -42.06 -25.43 75.94
C GLU A 288 -40.68 -26.00 76.30
N HIS A 289 -39.62 -25.54 75.63
CA HIS A 289 -38.23 -25.98 75.82
C HIS A 289 -37.34 -24.81 76.25
N SER A 290 -37.97 -23.82 76.89
CA SER A 290 -37.29 -22.68 77.50
C SER A 290 -37.19 -22.81 79.03
N SER A 291 -36.33 -22.00 79.63
CA SER A 291 -36.19 -21.88 81.09
C SER A 291 -35.84 -20.44 81.45
N SER A 292 -36.51 -19.86 82.44
CA SER A 292 -36.33 -18.45 82.80
C SER A 292 -35.88 -18.25 84.25
N GLN A 293 -35.08 -17.22 84.49
CA GLN A 293 -34.66 -16.76 85.83
C GLN A 293 -34.97 -15.27 86.01
N ALA A 294 -35.24 -14.85 87.25
CA ALA A 294 -35.46 -13.43 87.56
C ALA A 294 -34.12 -12.68 87.57
N ILE A 295 -34.11 -11.45 87.03
CA ILE A 295 -32.94 -10.58 87.03
C ILE A 295 -32.90 -9.79 88.34
N ASP A 296 -31.79 -9.91 89.07
CA ASP A 296 -31.52 -9.09 90.25
C ASP A 296 -31.07 -7.69 89.79
N GLN A 297 -32.02 -6.75 89.71
CA GLN A 297 -31.79 -5.38 89.23
C GLN A 297 -30.80 -4.57 90.09
N HIS A 298 -30.38 -5.08 91.25
CA HIS A 298 -29.34 -4.46 92.09
C HIS A 298 -27.92 -4.99 91.80
N LYS A 299 -27.77 -6.02 90.96
CA LYS A 299 -26.48 -6.57 90.55
C LYS A 299 -26.17 -6.21 89.10
N VAL A 300 -25.10 -5.44 88.94
CA VAL A 300 -24.58 -5.02 87.63
C VAL A 300 -24.04 -6.23 86.86
N SER A 301 -23.27 -7.12 87.49
CA SER A 301 -22.91 -8.44 86.95
C SER A 301 -23.49 -9.57 87.79
N ALA A 302 -24.07 -10.57 87.11
CA ALA A 302 -24.75 -11.71 87.71
C ALA A 302 -24.49 -13.00 86.93
N ARG A 303 -24.49 -14.12 87.64
CA ARG A 303 -24.35 -15.46 87.07
C ARG A 303 -25.71 -16.16 87.03
N TYR A 304 -26.08 -16.62 85.84
CA TYR A 304 -27.31 -17.35 85.59
C TYR A 304 -26.98 -18.80 85.25
N VAL A 305 -27.58 -19.74 86.00
CA VAL A 305 -27.28 -21.18 85.89
C VAL A 305 -28.53 -21.93 85.48
N PHE A 306 -28.52 -22.57 84.32
CA PHE A 306 -29.63 -23.34 83.78
C PHE A 306 -29.25 -24.82 83.72
N ASN A 307 -30.12 -25.69 84.25
CA ASN A 307 -29.97 -27.14 84.13
C ASN A 307 -30.83 -27.63 82.96
N VAL A 308 -30.25 -28.40 82.05
CA VAL A 308 -30.94 -28.95 80.88
C VAL A 308 -30.96 -30.48 80.98
N ASP A 309 -32.12 -31.01 81.37
CA ASP A 309 -32.35 -32.43 81.66
C ASP A 309 -32.89 -33.20 80.43
N ARG A 310 -32.07 -33.40 79.37
CA ARG A 310 -32.46 -34.25 78.21
C ARG A 310 -31.34 -35.07 77.57
N THR A 311 -31.76 -36.15 76.91
CA THR A 311 -30.99 -37.20 76.21
C THR A 311 -30.56 -36.87 74.77
N THR A 312 -30.81 -35.66 74.28
CA THR A 312 -30.70 -35.33 72.85
C THR A 312 -29.66 -34.25 72.59
N ASP A 313 -28.89 -34.43 71.50
CA ASP A 313 -27.93 -33.44 71.00
C ASP A 313 -28.55 -32.04 70.93
N ILE A 314 -28.00 -31.11 71.70
CA ILE A 314 -28.25 -29.68 71.51
C ILE A 314 -27.65 -29.29 70.15
N LYS A 315 -28.37 -28.49 69.35
CA LYS A 315 -27.84 -27.92 68.10
C LYS A 315 -27.42 -26.47 68.31
N THR A 316 -28.33 -25.68 68.86
CA THR A 316 -28.10 -24.26 69.16
C THR A 316 -28.75 -23.91 70.51
N LEU A 317 -28.23 -22.86 71.15
CA LEU A 317 -28.84 -22.23 72.31
C LEU A 317 -29.16 -20.78 71.96
N ARG A 318 -30.32 -20.29 72.39
CA ARG A 318 -30.67 -18.85 72.35
C ARG A 318 -30.88 -18.37 73.77
N LEU A 319 -30.24 -17.28 74.15
CA LEU A 319 -30.35 -16.63 75.44
C LEU A 319 -30.90 -15.23 75.22
N ASP A 320 -32.04 -14.97 75.82
CA ASP A 320 -32.73 -13.69 75.76
C ASP A 320 -32.48 -12.98 77.09
N PRO A 321 -31.52 -12.04 77.15
CA PRO A 321 -31.07 -11.46 78.42
C PRO A 321 -32.16 -10.66 79.13
N ILE A 322 -33.10 -10.02 78.43
CA ILE A 322 -34.22 -9.24 79.00
C ILE A 322 -35.28 -8.90 77.93
N ASP A 323 -36.56 -8.82 78.29
CA ASP A 323 -37.67 -8.31 77.44
C ASP A 323 -37.73 -6.76 77.42
N ASP A 324 -36.60 -6.12 77.14
CA ASP A 324 -36.49 -4.68 76.86
C ASP A 324 -35.15 -4.37 76.16
N SER A 325 -34.94 -3.11 75.75
CA SER A 325 -33.63 -2.67 75.22
C SER A 325 -32.52 -2.84 76.27
N ALA A 326 -31.31 -3.22 75.85
CA ALA A 326 -30.21 -3.56 76.75
C ALA A 326 -28.83 -3.13 76.22
N VAL A 327 -27.92 -2.77 77.13
CA VAL A 327 -26.48 -2.68 76.86
C VAL A 327 -25.77 -3.54 77.89
N LEU A 328 -25.03 -4.55 77.43
CA LEU A 328 -24.46 -5.57 78.31
C LEU A 328 -23.16 -6.16 77.78
N ILE A 329 -22.44 -6.86 78.64
CA ILE A 329 -21.29 -7.70 78.29
C ILE A 329 -21.64 -9.14 78.69
N VAL A 330 -21.34 -10.10 77.82
CA VAL A 330 -21.27 -11.52 78.21
C VAL A 330 -19.82 -11.76 78.64
N GLU A 331 -19.60 -11.89 79.94
CA GLU A 331 -18.26 -12.04 80.52
C GLU A 331 -17.77 -13.50 80.39
N ASP A 332 -18.70 -14.46 80.43
CA ASP A 332 -18.41 -15.88 80.31
C ASP A 332 -19.66 -16.68 79.92
N ALA A 333 -19.48 -17.79 79.21
CA ALA A 333 -20.54 -18.71 78.79
C ALA A 333 -19.98 -20.14 78.77
N ILE A 334 -20.33 -20.95 79.78
CA ILE A 334 -19.76 -22.30 79.99
C ILE A 334 -20.86 -23.35 80.00
N LEU A 335 -20.69 -24.39 79.18
CA LEU A 335 -21.41 -25.66 79.29
C LEU A 335 -20.57 -26.64 80.12
N THR A 336 -21.04 -26.98 81.32
CA THR A 336 -20.40 -27.95 82.21
C THR A 336 -21.07 -29.33 82.11
N ARG A 337 -20.25 -30.36 81.95
CA ARG A 337 -20.56 -31.79 81.95
C ARG A 337 -19.92 -32.43 83.19
N PRO A 338 -20.32 -33.65 83.61
CA PRO A 338 -19.74 -34.30 84.80
C PRO A 338 -18.21 -34.45 84.79
N ASN A 339 -17.59 -34.54 83.61
CA ASN A 339 -16.15 -34.78 83.44
C ASN A 339 -15.41 -33.70 82.61
N ASP A 340 -16.09 -32.65 82.13
CA ASP A 340 -15.52 -31.69 81.18
C ASP A 340 -16.33 -30.37 81.11
N SER A 341 -15.75 -29.28 80.62
CA SER A 341 -16.41 -27.99 80.42
C SER A 341 -16.06 -27.35 79.07
N ILE A 342 -17.07 -26.95 78.30
CA ILE A 342 -16.92 -26.29 77.00
C ILE A 342 -17.20 -24.79 77.15
N ASN A 343 -16.25 -23.95 76.74
CA ASN A 343 -16.48 -22.52 76.60
C ASN A 343 -17.28 -22.25 75.30
N LEU A 344 -18.33 -21.42 75.37
CA LEU A 344 -19.23 -21.09 74.28
C LEU A 344 -18.98 -19.70 73.67
N MET A 345 -18.07 -18.90 74.24
CA MET A 345 -17.82 -17.52 73.79
C MET A 345 -17.39 -17.42 72.33
N ASP A 346 -16.57 -18.36 71.84
CA ASP A 346 -16.15 -18.44 70.42
C ASP A 346 -17.30 -18.77 69.45
N LYS A 347 -18.48 -19.11 69.97
CA LYS A 347 -19.69 -19.49 69.23
C LYS A 347 -20.81 -18.47 69.35
N LEU A 348 -20.55 -17.35 70.04
CA LEU A 348 -21.52 -16.30 70.32
C LEU A 348 -21.82 -15.49 69.04
N THR A 349 -23.10 -15.41 68.73
CA THR A 349 -23.71 -14.47 67.77
C THR A 349 -24.86 -13.75 68.44
N SER A 350 -25.34 -12.63 67.91
CA SER A 350 -26.48 -11.91 68.50
C SER A 350 -27.20 -11.03 67.47
N ASN A 351 -28.39 -10.56 67.83
CA ASN A 351 -29.12 -9.56 67.05
C ASN A 351 -28.85 -8.11 67.52
N CYS A 352 -27.72 -7.85 68.17
CA CYS A 352 -27.39 -6.51 68.66
C CYS A 352 -27.23 -5.51 67.50
N SER A 353 -27.72 -4.28 67.69
CA SER A 353 -27.54 -3.18 66.74
C SER A 353 -26.06 -2.82 66.57
N PHE A 354 -25.27 -2.90 67.64
CA PHE A 354 -23.83 -2.64 67.63
C PHE A 354 -23.09 -3.57 68.60
N SER A 355 -21.85 -3.92 68.27
CA SER A 355 -20.89 -4.54 69.18
C SER A 355 -19.59 -3.75 69.15
N VAL A 356 -19.13 -3.28 70.32
CA VAL A 356 -17.90 -2.47 70.47
C VAL A 356 -17.15 -2.96 71.70
N ASP A 357 -15.89 -3.37 71.54
CA ASP A 357 -15.02 -3.85 72.63
C ASP A 357 -15.66 -4.93 73.53
N GLY A 358 -16.49 -5.81 72.95
CA GLY A 358 -17.22 -6.87 73.66
C GLY A 358 -18.52 -6.43 74.34
N ILE A 359 -18.88 -5.14 74.26
CA ILE A 359 -20.16 -4.60 74.72
C ILE A 359 -21.19 -4.74 73.60
N LEU A 360 -22.31 -5.41 73.90
CA LEU A 360 -23.44 -5.58 73.00
C LEU A 360 -24.52 -4.52 73.27
N TYR A 361 -24.96 -3.83 72.21
CA TYR A 361 -25.96 -2.78 72.24
C TYR A 361 -27.23 -3.23 71.51
N PHE A 362 -28.31 -3.45 72.25
CA PHE A 362 -29.60 -3.87 71.74
C PHE A 362 -30.61 -2.72 71.83
N GLU A 363 -30.93 -2.13 70.68
CA GLU A 363 -31.99 -1.11 70.58
C GLU A 363 -33.39 -1.74 70.62
N SER A 364 -33.54 -2.93 70.03
CA SER A 364 -34.77 -3.73 70.06
C SER A 364 -35.16 -4.11 71.50
N LYS A 365 -36.44 -4.44 71.70
CA LYS A 365 -36.95 -4.98 72.98
C LYS A 365 -36.82 -6.50 73.11
N ASP A 366 -36.26 -7.13 72.09
CA ASP A 366 -36.07 -8.57 71.98
C ASP A 366 -34.57 -8.82 71.68
N PRO A 367 -33.68 -8.57 72.66
CA PRO A 367 -32.27 -8.93 72.55
C PRO A 367 -32.15 -10.46 72.56
N GLN A 368 -31.38 -10.99 71.62
CA GLN A 368 -31.15 -12.43 71.45
C GLN A 368 -29.66 -12.68 71.28
N ILE A 369 -29.12 -13.62 72.06
CA ILE A 369 -27.73 -14.09 72.00
C ILE A 369 -27.77 -15.57 71.64
N ILE A 370 -27.26 -15.92 70.47
CA ILE A 370 -27.36 -17.27 69.90
C ILE A 370 -25.97 -17.91 69.89
N PHE A 371 -25.88 -19.11 70.46
CA PHE A 371 -24.68 -19.94 70.46
C PHE A 371 -24.89 -21.11 69.51
N ASN A 372 -24.15 -21.11 68.40
CA ASN A 372 -24.31 -22.09 67.31
C ASN A 372 -23.31 -23.25 67.38
N ASP A 373 -23.51 -24.29 66.57
CA ASP A 373 -22.59 -25.44 66.42
C ASP A 373 -22.15 -26.10 67.73
N ILE A 374 -23.11 -26.31 68.65
CA ILE A 374 -22.87 -26.93 69.95
C ILE A 374 -22.86 -28.46 69.79
N GLN A 375 -21.82 -28.97 69.13
CA GLN A 375 -21.66 -30.41 68.87
C GLN A 375 -21.38 -31.20 70.16
N ILE A 376 -22.44 -31.53 70.90
CA ILE A 376 -22.40 -32.44 72.05
C ILE A 376 -22.81 -33.82 71.55
N GLN A 377 -21.83 -34.69 71.26
CA GLN A 377 -22.07 -36.12 71.17
C GLN A 377 -21.92 -36.71 72.59
N SER A 378 -23.01 -37.18 73.18
CA SER A 378 -23.00 -37.93 74.44
C SER A 378 -23.95 -39.12 74.36
N PRO A 379 -23.47 -40.36 74.53
CA PRO A 379 -24.35 -41.54 74.56
C PRO A 379 -25.11 -41.70 75.89
N ASP A 380 -24.73 -40.98 76.94
CA ASP A 380 -25.33 -41.11 78.28
C ASP A 380 -26.27 -39.93 78.64
N PRO A 381 -27.39 -40.21 79.35
CA PRO A 381 -28.34 -39.22 79.87
C PRO A 381 -27.79 -38.47 81.10
N THR A 382 -26.79 -37.61 80.90
CA THR A 382 -26.26 -36.74 81.97
C THR A 382 -26.84 -35.34 81.87
N ALA A 383 -27.41 -34.83 82.97
CA ALA A 383 -27.86 -33.45 83.05
C ALA A 383 -26.72 -32.46 82.73
N PHE A 384 -27.00 -31.49 81.87
CA PHE A 384 -26.05 -30.45 81.48
C PHE A 384 -26.29 -29.19 82.29
N ARG A 385 -25.22 -28.52 82.73
CA ARG A 385 -25.28 -27.24 83.44
C ARG A 385 -24.71 -26.14 82.56
N LEU A 386 -25.54 -25.18 82.18
CA LEU A 386 -25.14 -23.98 81.45
C LEU A 386 -24.98 -22.82 82.43
N GLU A 387 -23.83 -22.16 82.41
CA GLU A 387 -23.55 -20.95 83.16
C GLU A 387 -23.32 -19.78 82.21
N PHE A 388 -24.02 -18.68 82.43
CA PHE A 388 -23.79 -17.41 81.74
C PHE A 388 -23.47 -16.35 82.78
N GLN A 389 -22.33 -15.68 82.63
CA GLN A 389 -21.95 -14.50 83.40
C GLN A 389 -22.28 -13.27 82.55
N ILE A 390 -23.29 -12.49 82.97
CA ILE A 390 -23.77 -11.33 82.22
C ILE A 390 -23.69 -10.08 83.08
N ASN A 391 -23.14 -9.03 82.48
CA ASN A 391 -22.95 -7.72 83.07
C ASN A 391 -23.84 -6.70 82.34
N PHE A 392 -24.97 -6.33 82.96
CA PHE A 392 -25.91 -5.34 82.45
C PHE A 392 -25.40 -3.93 82.77
N LEU A 393 -24.91 -3.23 81.75
CA LEU A 393 -24.45 -1.86 81.87
C LEU A 393 -25.63 -0.87 81.90
N LYS A 394 -26.65 -1.11 81.06
CA LYS A 394 -27.88 -0.30 80.95
C LYS A 394 -29.06 -1.16 80.48
N ILE A 395 -30.28 -0.77 80.83
CA ILE A 395 -31.53 -1.39 80.36
C ILE A 395 -32.60 -0.34 80.05
N GLY A 396 -33.62 -0.71 79.27
CA GLY A 396 -34.77 0.13 78.92
C GLY A 396 -34.37 1.47 78.29
N ILE A 397 -34.91 2.57 78.82
CA ILE A 397 -34.70 3.93 78.29
C ILE A 397 -33.21 4.32 78.33
N ASP A 398 -32.44 3.91 79.35
CA ASP A 398 -31.00 4.18 79.42
C ASP A 398 -30.21 3.42 78.35
N ALA A 399 -30.65 2.20 78.00
CA ALA A 399 -30.07 1.44 76.90
C ALA A 399 -30.42 2.05 75.54
N GLN A 400 -31.68 2.45 75.32
CA GLN A 400 -32.12 3.16 74.10
C GLN A 400 -31.31 4.44 73.88
N LEU A 401 -31.11 5.23 74.95
CA LEU A 401 -30.31 6.45 74.90
C LEU A 401 -28.85 6.17 74.55
N ALA A 402 -28.28 5.07 75.07
CA ALA A 402 -26.91 4.68 74.76
C ALA A 402 -26.75 4.18 73.31
N CYS A 403 -27.70 3.37 72.82
CA CYS A 403 -27.72 2.91 71.44
C CYS A 403 -27.85 4.10 70.47
N ALA A 404 -28.80 5.01 70.71
CA ALA A 404 -28.99 6.20 69.88
C ALA A 404 -27.76 7.12 69.88
N LYS A 405 -27.09 7.30 71.03
CA LYS A 405 -25.83 8.07 71.12
C LYS A 405 -24.69 7.42 70.33
N LEU A 406 -24.52 6.11 70.43
CA LEU A 406 -23.50 5.38 69.67
C LEU A 406 -23.78 5.42 68.17
N ALA A 407 -25.02 5.16 67.75
CA ALA A 407 -25.47 5.27 66.35
C ALA A 407 -25.23 6.68 65.78
N CYS A 408 -25.58 7.73 66.54
CA CYS A 408 -25.32 9.11 66.15
C CYS A 408 -23.82 9.38 65.97
N GLN A 409 -22.99 8.93 66.91
CA GLN A 409 -21.53 9.08 66.84
C GLN A 409 -20.95 8.35 65.62
N HIS A 410 -21.42 7.13 65.32
CA HIS A 410 -21.00 6.37 64.14
C HIS A 410 -21.40 7.09 62.84
N GLY A 411 -22.63 7.59 62.74
CA GLY A 411 -23.08 8.39 61.59
C GLY A 411 -22.25 9.67 61.39
N GLU A 412 -21.90 10.37 62.48
CA GLU A 412 -21.01 11.54 62.43
C GLU A 412 -19.56 11.22 62.07
N ILE A 413 -19.04 10.05 62.45
CA ILE A 413 -17.72 9.58 62.03
C ILE A 413 -17.77 9.25 60.53
N ARG A 414 -18.74 8.45 60.09
CA ARG A 414 -18.87 8.03 58.70
C ARG A 414 -19.10 9.20 57.74
N ALA A 415 -19.91 10.19 58.13
CA ALA A 415 -20.08 11.42 57.36
C ALA A 415 -18.79 12.25 57.24
N ARG A 416 -17.89 12.22 58.24
CA ARG A 416 -16.57 12.88 58.17
C ARG A 416 -15.58 12.11 57.30
N GLU A 417 -15.60 10.78 57.35
CA GLU A 417 -14.82 9.92 56.44
C GLU A 417 -15.20 10.20 54.97
N LEU A 418 -16.49 10.18 54.67
CA LEU A 418 -17.01 10.44 53.32
C LEU A 418 -16.71 11.88 52.85
N GLU A 419 -16.67 12.87 53.74
CA GLU A 419 -16.23 14.24 53.38
C GLU A 419 -14.74 14.29 53.02
N ALA A 420 -13.90 13.53 53.73
CA ALA A 420 -12.48 13.39 53.41
C ALA A 420 -12.27 12.65 52.08
N GLU A 421 -13.04 11.59 51.81
CA GLU A 421 -13.05 10.85 50.55
C GLU A 421 -13.48 11.75 49.38
N VAL A 422 -14.57 12.52 49.52
CA VAL A 422 -15.01 13.52 48.53
C VAL A 422 -13.90 14.53 48.26
N THR A 423 -13.20 15.00 49.28
CA THR A 423 -12.07 15.93 49.14
C THR A 423 -10.90 15.30 48.37
N GLN A 424 -10.56 14.04 48.67
CA GLN A 424 -9.52 13.28 47.97
C GLN A 424 -9.87 13.05 46.49
N LEU A 425 -11.10 12.61 46.20
CA LEU A 425 -11.59 12.39 44.84
C LEU A 425 -11.65 13.70 44.03
N GLN A 426 -12.03 14.82 44.65
CA GLN A 426 -11.97 16.14 44.03
C GLN A 426 -10.51 16.57 43.73
N GLY A 427 -9.57 16.27 44.62
CA GLY A 427 -8.14 16.50 44.39
C GLY A 427 -7.60 15.68 43.23
N ALA A 428 -7.97 14.39 43.14
CA ALA A 428 -7.62 13.52 42.03
C ALA A 428 -8.20 14.02 40.69
N LEU A 429 -9.47 14.43 40.67
CA LEU A 429 -10.12 15.03 39.49
C LEU A 429 -9.42 16.32 39.05
N HIS A 430 -9.06 17.21 39.98
CA HIS A 430 -8.34 18.45 39.66
C HIS A 430 -6.95 18.16 39.07
N ALA A 431 -6.18 17.25 39.68
CA ALA A 431 -4.89 16.83 39.16
C ALA A 431 -5.00 16.22 37.75
N HIS A 432 -6.06 15.45 37.47
CA HIS A 432 -6.30 14.87 36.15
C HIS A 432 -6.66 15.93 35.09
N VAL A 433 -7.35 17.01 35.47
CA VAL A 433 -7.61 18.16 34.60
C VAL A 433 -6.32 18.93 34.32
N SER A 434 -5.56 19.30 35.36
CA SER A 434 -4.30 20.05 35.21
C SER A 434 -3.25 19.30 34.39
N ALA A 435 -3.11 17.99 34.57
CA ALA A 435 -2.21 17.17 33.75
C ALA A 435 -2.59 17.19 32.26
N ARG A 436 -3.89 17.23 31.93
CA ARG A 436 -4.40 17.32 30.56
C ARG A 436 -4.23 18.72 29.96
N GLU A 437 -4.36 19.77 30.77
CA GLU A 437 -4.05 21.14 30.37
C GLU A 437 -2.55 21.28 30.05
N GLU A 438 -1.67 20.72 30.89
CA GLU A 438 -0.23 20.70 30.64
C GLU A 438 0.14 19.88 29.39
N GLN A 439 -0.42 18.68 29.22
CA GLN A 439 -0.23 17.90 28.00
C GLN A 439 -0.68 18.66 26.75
N THR A 440 -1.80 19.39 26.84
CA THR A 440 -2.30 20.24 25.75
C THR A 440 -1.35 21.40 25.45
N ARG A 441 -0.82 22.06 26.49
CA ARG A 441 0.22 23.10 26.36
C ARG A 441 1.51 22.56 25.72
N LEU A 442 1.96 21.38 26.12
CA LEU A 442 3.14 20.72 25.55
C LEU A 442 2.93 20.32 24.08
N THR A 443 1.75 19.78 23.75
CA THR A 443 1.38 19.45 22.36
C THR A 443 1.38 20.71 21.48
N GLN A 444 0.78 21.80 21.97
CA GLN A 444 0.76 23.09 21.28
C GLN A 444 2.18 23.65 21.09
N SER A 445 3.02 23.60 22.13
CA SER A 445 4.41 24.05 22.05
C SER A 445 5.24 23.24 21.04
N LEU A 446 4.98 21.94 20.91
CA LEU A 446 5.64 21.07 19.94
C LEU A 446 5.18 21.38 18.50
N GLU A 447 3.88 21.62 18.29
CA GLU A 447 3.34 22.08 17.00
C GLU A 447 3.98 23.39 16.54
N ASP A 448 4.09 24.36 17.45
CA ASP A 448 4.62 25.68 17.11
C ASP A 448 6.13 25.63 16.87
N ALA A 449 6.88 24.80 17.61
CA ALA A 449 8.27 24.50 17.32
C ALA A 449 8.45 23.85 15.94
N HIS A 450 7.71 22.79 15.61
CA HIS A 450 7.76 22.15 14.28
C HIS A 450 7.39 23.12 13.16
N ARG A 451 6.39 23.99 13.37
CA ARG A 451 6.00 25.03 12.40
C ARG A 451 7.12 26.03 12.16
N GLN A 452 7.81 26.45 13.22
CA GLN A 452 8.96 27.36 13.12
C GLN A 452 10.16 26.69 12.41
N THR A 453 10.42 25.41 12.67
CA THR A 453 11.43 24.64 11.92
C THR A 453 11.08 24.58 10.44
N LEU A 454 9.83 24.25 10.09
CA LEU A 454 9.40 24.14 8.69
C LEU A 454 9.47 25.48 7.95
N GLN A 455 9.06 26.59 8.58
CA GLN A 455 9.25 27.94 8.02
C GLN A 455 10.72 28.27 7.80
N THR A 456 11.61 27.83 8.70
CA THR A 456 13.06 28.03 8.58
C THR A 456 13.61 27.26 7.38
N MET A 457 13.22 26.00 7.19
CA MET A 457 13.64 25.17 6.06
C MET A 457 13.11 25.69 4.72
N GLN A 458 11.87 26.19 4.68
CA GLN A 458 11.32 26.86 3.49
C GLN A 458 12.11 28.13 3.12
N LEU A 459 12.53 28.93 4.12
CA LEU A 459 13.39 30.09 3.89
C LEU A 459 14.78 29.70 3.36
N GLU A 460 15.38 28.62 3.89
CA GLU A 460 16.65 28.10 3.39
C GLU A 460 16.56 27.56 1.96
N LEU A 461 15.48 26.86 1.59
CA LEU A 461 15.24 26.43 0.21
C LEU A 461 15.14 27.62 -0.73
N ALA A 462 14.28 28.60 -0.44
CA ALA A 462 14.15 29.80 -1.27
C ALA A 462 15.49 30.54 -1.43
N ARG A 463 16.35 30.53 -0.40
CA ARG A 463 17.71 31.08 -0.49
C ARG A 463 18.61 30.23 -1.38
N ARG A 464 18.58 28.89 -1.28
CA ARG A 464 19.33 27.97 -2.14
C ARG A 464 18.91 28.08 -3.60
N ASP A 465 17.62 28.15 -3.89
CA ASP A 465 17.08 28.32 -5.25
C ASP A 465 17.56 29.64 -5.88
N THR A 466 17.55 30.73 -5.10
CA THR A 466 18.09 32.02 -5.53
C THR A 466 19.60 31.94 -5.82
N GLN A 467 20.36 31.22 -4.99
CA GLN A 467 21.80 30.99 -5.20
C GLN A 467 22.07 30.11 -6.43
N HIS A 468 21.27 29.07 -6.67
CA HIS A 468 21.38 28.20 -7.83
C HIS A 468 21.04 28.93 -9.13
N ALA A 469 19.96 29.72 -9.17
CA ALA A 469 19.60 30.54 -10.31
C ALA A 469 20.71 31.54 -10.70
N ALA A 470 21.33 32.19 -9.71
CA ALA A 470 22.47 33.08 -9.92
C ALA A 470 23.71 32.34 -10.47
N ALA A 471 23.98 31.12 -9.99
CA ALA A 471 25.07 30.28 -10.50
C ALA A 471 24.83 29.81 -11.94
N MET A 472 23.59 29.46 -12.29
CA MET A 472 23.22 29.05 -13.65
C MET A 472 23.34 30.19 -14.67
N GLU A 473 22.91 31.41 -14.34
CA GLU A 473 23.12 32.56 -15.23
C GLU A 473 24.61 32.92 -15.37
N LEU A 474 25.43 32.75 -14.31
CA LEU A 474 26.89 32.92 -14.42
C LEU A 474 27.52 31.88 -15.36
N LEU A 475 27.15 30.60 -15.24
CA LEU A 475 27.60 29.52 -16.12
C LEU A 475 27.20 29.76 -17.58
N LYS A 476 25.95 30.19 -17.81
CA LYS A 476 25.43 30.55 -19.13
C LYS A 476 26.21 31.71 -19.75
N ALA A 477 26.48 32.78 -18.99
CA ALA A 477 27.30 33.91 -19.46
C ALA A 477 28.74 33.48 -19.80
N GLN A 478 29.33 32.57 -19.02
CA GLN A 478 30.65 31.99 -19.33
C GLN A 478 30.61 31.15 -20.62
N PHE A 479 29.58 30.34 -20.82
CA PHE A 479 29.41 29.52 -22.02
C PHE A 479 29.19 30.37 -23.28
N GLU A 480 28.34 31.40 -23.22
CA GLU A 480 28.17 32.37 -24.32
C GLU A 480 29.48 33.07 -24.68
N THR A 481 30.29 33.43 -23.68
CA THR A 481 31.60 34.07 -23.90
C THR A 481 32.60 33.11 -24.54
N ALA A 482 32.64 31.85 -24.10
CA ALA A 482 33.48 30.81 -24.70
C ALA A 482 33.07 30.50 -26.15
N THR A 483 31.76 30.47 -26.43
CA THR A 483 31.21 30.23 -27.77
C THR A 483 31.64 31.35 -28.74
N ARG A 484 31.47 32.63 -28.37
CA ARG A 484 31.93 33.77 -29.18
C ARG A 484 33.43 33.73 -29.46
N SER A 485 34.24 33.36 -28.46
CA SER A 485 35.70 33.20 -28.63
C SER A 485 36.05 32.08 -29.63
N SER A 486 35.32 30.96 -29.59
CA SER A 486 35.47 29.85 -30.54
C SER A 486 35.08 30.27 -31.97
N ASP A 487 33.97 30.98 -32.13
CA ASP A 487 33.49 31.45 -33.44
C ASP A 487 34.46 32.47 -34.06
N GLU A 488 35.03 33.37 -33.25
CA GLU A 488 36.09 34.28 -33.69
C GLU A 488 37.35 33.53 -34.14
N GLN A 489 37.76 32.49 -33.42
CA GLN A 489 38.91 31.66 -33.81
C GLN A 489 38.65 30.89 -35.12
N HIS A 490 37.46 30.30 -35.27
CA HIS A 490 37.08 29.58 -36.49
C HIS A 490 37.02 30.52 -37.70
N THR A 491 36.51 31.75 -37.52
CA THR A 491 36.48 32.78 -38.56
C THR A 491 37.90 33.15 -39.01
N ARG A 492 38.83 33.41 -38.07
CA ARG A 492 40.23 33.73 -38.39
C ARG A 492 40.96 32.59 -39.10
N LEU A 493 40.73 31.34 -38.69
CA LEU A 493 41.27 30.14 -39.36
C LEU A 493 40.77 30.01 -40.79
N THR A 494 39.46 30.22 -41.01
CA THR A 494 38.84 30.15 -42.34
C THR A 494 39.43 31.21 -43.27
N GLN A 495 39.50 32.46 -42.81
CA GLN A 495 40.10 33.59 -43.54
C GLN A 495 41.56 33.30 -43.96
N SER A 496 42.38 32.78 -43.03
CA SER A 496 43.77 32.42 -43.29
C SER A 496 43.91 31.29 -44.31
N LEU A 497 42.98 30.34 -44.35
CA LEU A 497 42.98 29.21 -45.28
C LEU A 497 42.58 29.64 -46.71
N GLU A 498 41.64 30.59 -46.82
CA GLU A 498 41.25 31.19 -48.09
C GLU A 498 42.38 32.01 -48.72
N ASP A 499 43.09 32.83 -47.92
CA ASP A 499 44.21 33.63 -48.42
C ASP A 499 45.40 32.75 -48.85
N ALA A 500 45.69 31.66 -48.12
CA ALA A 500 46.70 30.67 -48.51
C ALA A 500 46.34 29.96 -49.84
N HIS A 501 45.07 29.57 -50.02
CA HIS A 501 44.58 29.02 -51.28
C HIS A 501 44.69 30.02 -52.44
N ARG A 502 44.35 31.29 -52.19
CA ARG A 502 44.42 32.36 -53.20
C ARG A 502 45.86 32.60 -53.67
N GLN A 503 46.82 32.64 -52.75
CA GLN A 503 48.24 32.74 -53.08
C GLN A 503 48.74 31.52 -53.89
N THR A 504 48.36 30.30 -53.48
CA THR A 504 48.73 29.05 -54.19
C THR A 504 48.19 29.03 -55.63
N LEU A 505 46.94 29.44 -55.84
CA LEU A 505 46.33 29.57 -57.16
C LEU A 505 47.03 30.63 -58.04
N GLN A 506 47.52 31.71 -57.43
CA GLN A 506 48.23 32.76 -58.15
C GLN A 506 49.63 32.30 -58.60
N ALA A 507 50.36 31.56 -57.75
CA ALA A 507 51.64 30.95 -58.10
C ALA A 507 51.48 29.90 -59.22
N LEU A 508 50.46 29.04 -59.15
CA LEU A 508 50.17 28.05 -60.21
C LEU A 508 49.86 28.70 -61.56
N LYS A 509 49.15 29.84 -61.59
CA LYS A 509 48.90 30.60 -62.82
C LYS A 509 50.18 31.17 -63.44
N GLN A 510 51.14 31.59 -62.61
CA GLN A 510 52.44 32.10 -63.07
C GLN A 510 53.31 30.99 -63.68
N ASP A 511 53.39 29.82 -63.01
CA ASP A 511 54.14 28.66 -63.53
C ASP A 511 53.56 28.14 -64.86
N LEU A 512 52.23 28.18 -65.01
CA LEU A 512 51.56 27.75 -66.25
C LEU A 512 51.86 28.71 -67.42
N ALA A 513 51.80 30.03 -67.21
CA ALA A 513 52.20 31.02 -68.22
C ALA A 513 53.70 30.92 -68.60
N GLN A 514 54.57 30.56 -67.64
CA GLN A 514 55.99 30.32 -67.89
C GLN A 514 56.20 29.07 -68.78
N ARG A 515 55.43 28.00 -68.56
CA ARG A 515 55.48 26.78 -69.39
C ARG A 515 54.95 26.99 -70.80
N ASP A 516 53.91 27.79 -71.00
CA ASP A 516 53.42 28.15 -72.34
C ASP A 516 54.48 28.92 -73.14
N THR A 517 55.20 29.82 -72.47
CA THR A 517 56.32 30.56 -73.05
C THR A 517 57.46 29.60 -73.47
N GLN A 518 57.77 28.61 -72.64
CA GLN A 518 58.77 27.57 -72.95
C GLN A 518 58.33 26.63 -74.10
N HIS A 519 57.06 26.25 -74.17
CA HIS A 519 56.52 25.43 -75.26
C HIS A 519 56.61 26.16 -76.61
N ASN A 520 56.24 27.44 -76.65
CA ASN A 520 56.32 28.23 -77.88
C ASN A 520 57.77 28.37 -78.38
N ALA A 521 58.74 28.56 -77.48
CA ALA A 521 60.16 28.57 -77.83
C ALA A 521 60.65 27.21 -78.40
N ALA A 522 60.16 26.09 -77.86
CA ALA A 522 60.49 24.76 -78.37
C ALA A 522 59.88 24.47 -79.75
N ILE A 523 58.69 25.01 -80.04
CA ILE A 523 58.02 24.88 -81.35
C ILE A 523 58.80 25.63 -82.44
N GLU A 524 59.28 26.85 -82.17
CA GLU A 524 60.10 27.61 -83.13
C GLU A 524 61.48 26.96 -83.36
N LEU A 525 62.07 26.35 -82.33
CA LEU A 525 63.31 25.56 -82.48
C LEU A 525 63.11 24.37 -83.42
N LEU A 526 61.97 23.67 -83.32
CA LEU A 526 61.62 22.54 -84.20
C LEU A 526 61.39 22.99 -85.65
N LYS A 527 60.75 24.14 -85.89
CA LYS A 527 60.62 24.71 -87.25
C LYS A 527 61.98 24.95 -87.89
N ALA A 528 62.90 25.61 -87.18
CA ALA A 528 64.24 25.89 -87.68
C ALA A 528 65.03 24.62 -88.04
N GLN A 529 64.84 23.53 -87.29
CA GLN A 529 65.45 22.22 -87.59
C GLN A 529 64.85 21.58 -88.86
N PHE A 530 63.55 21.70 -89.10
CA PHE A 530 62.90 21.22 -90.33
C PHE A 530 63.34 22.02 -91.57
N GLU A 531 63.49 23.34 -91.48
CA GLU A 531 63.98 24.17 -92.58
C GLU A 531 65.43 23.86 -92.96
N ALA A 532 66.27 23.50 -91.98
CA ALA A 532 67.64 23.06 -92.24
C ALA A 532 67.69 21.70 -92.97
N ALA A 533 66.81 20.75 -92.58
CA ALA A 533 66.71 19.45 -93.24
C ALA A 533 66.23 19.55 -94.70
N ALA A 534 65.34 20.49 -95.00
CA ALA A 534 64.83 20.70 -96.35
C ALA A 534 65.95 21.11 -97.35
N ARG A 535 66.87 22.00 -96.94
CA ARG A 535 67.98 22.46 -97.80
C ARG A 535 68.95 21.33 -98.18
N ILE A 536 69.23 20.43 -97.25
CA ILE A 536 70.11 19.26 -97.48
C ILE A 536 69.51 18.31 -98.55
N SER A 537 68.18 18.21 -98.61
CA SER A 537 67.49 17.39 -99.63
C SER A 537 67.56 17.99 -101.04
N GLU A 538 67.66 19.31 -101.16
CA GLU A 538 67.67 20.03 -102.45
C GLU A 538 69.07 19.99 -103.12
N GLU A 539 70.14 20.02 -102.31
CA GLU A 539 71.52 19.81 -102.76
C GLU A 539 71.77 18.37 -103.26
N GLN A 540 71.10 17.36 -102.67
CA GLN A 540 71.21 15.98 -103.14
C GLN A 540 70.51 15.74 -104.50
N GLN A 541 69.40 16.42 -104.78
CA GLN A 541 68.69 16.29 -106.07
C GLN A 541 69.46 16.90 -107.24
N THR A 542 70.23 17.98 -107.01
CA THR A 542 71.02 18.64 -108.06
C THR A 542 72.26 17.82 -108.46
N ALA A 543 72.85 17.05 -107.56
CA ALA A 543 73.95 16.12 -107.89
C ALA A 543 73.50 14.96 -108.81
N LEU A 544 72.37 14.32 -108.50
CA LEU A 544 71.80 13.20 -109.26
C LEU A 544 71.42 13.56 -110.70
N ALA A 545 70.95 14.79 -110.94
CA ALA A 545 70.59 15.25 -112.28
C ALA A 545 71.79 15.36 -113.25
N GLN A 546 72.99 15.59 -112.72
CA GLN A 546 74.21 15.73 -113.52
C GLN A 546 74.75 14.36 -113.99
N GLU A 547 74.64 13.33 -113.14
CA GLU A 547 75.10 11.95 -113.40
C GLU A 547 74.19 11.20 -114.40
N TYR A 548 72.89 11.51 -114.41
CA TYR A 548 71.92 10.99 -115.38
C TYR A 548 72.19 11.50 -116.81
N LYS A 549 72.85 12.66 -116.96
CA LYS A 549 73.09 13.30 -118.25
C LYS A 549 74.29 12.70 -119.00
N THR A 550 75.33 12.25 -118.29
CA THR A 550 76.50 11.59 -118.86
C THR A 550 76.24 10.13 -119.24
N THR A 551 75.43 9.41 -118.47
CA THR A 551 75.07 8.01 -118.73
C THR A 551 74.16 7.86 -119.97
N ASN A 552 73.20 8.77 -120.18
CA ASN A 552 72.25 8.68 -121.30
C ASN A 552 72.90 8.89 -122.68
N ALA A 553 74.00 9.65 -122.76
CA ALA A 553 74.79 9.82 -123.98
C ALA A 553 75.50 8.52 -124.42
N ALA A 554 75.96 7.69 -123.47
CA ALA A 554 76.58 6.41 -123.78
C ALA A 554 75.54 5.35 -124.20
N LEU A 555 74.34 5.37 -123.61
CA LEU A 555 73.28 4.41 -123.91
C LEU A 555 72.73 4.57 -125.34
N THR A 556 72.63 5.81 -125.82
CA THR A 556 72.07 6.14 -127.15
C THR A 556 72.91 5.55 -128.30
N ALA A 557 74.23 5.42 -128.13
CA ALA A 557 75.12 4.80 -129.13
C ALA A 557 74.98 3.26 -129.20
N SER A 558 74.54 2.62 -128.11
CA SER A 558 74.36 1.15 -128.04
C SER A 558 73.00 0.70 -128.59
N HIS A 559 71.97 1.55 -128.47
CA HIS A 559 70.59 1.19 -128.83
C HIS A 559 70.36 1.09 -130.35
N THR A 560 71.08 1.87 -131.17
CA THR A 560 70.94 1.85 -132.64
C THR A 560 71.38 0.51 -133.23
N THR A 561 72.45 -0.09 -132.71
CA THR A 561 73.00 -1.38 -133.17
C THR A 561 72.14 -2.58 -132.73
N ALA A 562 71.32 -2.44 -131.68
CA ALA A 562 70.43 -3.50 -131.21
C ALA A 562 69.15 -3.66 -132.06
N LEU A 563 68.67 -2.57 -132.67
CA LEU A 563 67.41 -2.57 -133.43
C LEU A 563 67.51 -3.32 -134.77
N GLU A 564 68.65 -3.29 -135.45
CA GLU A 564 68.87 -4.05 -136.70
C GLU A 564 68.86 -5.57 -136.45
N LEU A 565 69.47 -6.02 -135.34
CA LEU A 565 69.49 -7.44 -134.94
C LEU A 565 68.12 -7.96 -134.49
N GLN A 566 67.22 -7.08 -134.04
CA GLN A 566 65.86 -7.44 -133.64
C GLN A 566 64.92 -7.59 -134.86
N ALA A 567 65.15 -6.84 -135.93
CA ALA A 567 64.37 -6.95 -137.18
C ALA A 567 64.57 -8.29 -137.90
N GLU A 568 65.77 -8.87 -137.88
CA GLU A 568 66.02 -10.21 -138.44
C GLU A 568 65.36 -11.32 -137.62
N LYS A 569 65.39 -11.24 -136.29
CA LYS A 569 64.74 -12.25 -135.42
C LYS A 569 63.23 -12.31 -135.60
N GLN A 570 62.57 -11.18 -135.89
CA GLN A 570 61.12 -11.19 -136.13
C GLN A 570 60.74 -11.83 -137.47
N ARG A 571 61.55 -11.73 -138.52
CA ARG A 571 61.28 -12.43 -139.79
C ARG A 571 61.28 -13.95 -139.63
N ALA A 572 62.28 -14.50 -138.94
CA ALA A 572 62.35 -15.93 -138.64
C ALA A 572 61.19 -16.44 -137.77
N ALA A 573 60.67 -15.60 -136.85
CA ALA A 573 59.52 -15.95 -136.01
C ALA A 573 58.20 -16.01 -136.80
N HIS A 574 58.01 -15.13 -137.78
CA HIS A 574 56.80 -15.13 -138.62
C HIS A 574 56.71 -16.35 -139.55
N GLU A 575 57.85 -16.84 -140.06
CA GLU A 575 57.88 -18.01 -140.95
C GLU A 575 57.53 -19.31 -140.20
N SER A 576 58.04 -19.48 -138.97
CA SER A 576 57.67 -20.58 -138.06
C SER A 576 56.19 -20.58 -137.66
N ALA A 577 55.58 -19.40 -137.51
CA ALA A 577 54.14 -19.27 -137.24
C ALA A 577 53.28 -19.68 -138.44
N ILE A 578 53.74 -19.42 -139.68
CA ILE A 578 53.04 -19.80 -140.91
C ILE A 578 53.05 -21.33 -141.09
N ASP A 579 54.17 -22.01 -140.84
CA ASP A 579 54.22 -23.48 -140.93
C ASP A 579 53.41 -24.17 -139.81
N SER A 580 53.36 -23.58 -138.62
CA SER A 580 52.49 -24.06 -137.53
C SER A 580 51.00 -23.95 -137.91
N LEU A 581 50.58 -22.85 -138.54
CA LEU A 581 49.21 -22.68 -139.07
C LEU A 581 48.92 -23.65 -140.23
N ARG A 582 49.89 -23.90 -141.11
CA ARG A 582 49.76 -24.84 -142.24
C ARG A 582 49.56 -26.29 -141.75
N SER A 583 50.28 -26.69 -140.69
CA SER A 583 50.11 -27.98 -140.01
C SER A 583 48.74 -28.10 -139.30
N ALA A 584 48.32 -27.05 -138.57
CA ALA A 584 47.00 -27.02 -137.94
C ALA A 584 45.85 -27.12 -138.96
N HIS A 585 45.97 -26.46 -140.11
CA HIS A 585 44.99 -26.51 -141.19
C HIS A 585 44.90 -27.90 -141.85
N GLN A 586 46.04 -28.57 -142.08
CA GLN A 586 46.05 -29.94 -142.62
C GLN A 586 45.47 -30.98 -141.64
N ASN A 587 45.65 -30.80 -140.33
CA ASN A 587 45.02 -31.65 -139.33
C ASN A 587 43.50 -31.39 -139.22
N ALA A 588 43.05 -30.14 -139.40
CA ALA A 588 41.63 -29.81 -139.48
C ALA A 588 40.97 -30.41 -140.74
N ILE A 589 41.65 -30.41 -141.89
CA ILE A 589 41.15 -31.03 -143.12
C ILE A 589 40.97 -32.55 -142.93
N ARG A 590 41.94 -33.27 -142.34
CA ARG A 590 41.78 -34.71 -142.06
C ARG A 590 40.63 -35.00 -141.09
N ALA A 591 40.49 -34.21 -140.03
CA ALA A 591 39.36 -34.35 -139.10
C ALA A 591 37.99 -34.10 -139.76
N ILE A 592 37.93 -33.25 -140.79
CA ILE A 592 36.73 -33.03 -141.61
C ILE A 592 36.53 -34.17 -142.62
N GLU A 593 37.58 -34.69 -143.25
CA GLU A 593 37.51 -35.84 -144.16
C GLU A 593 37.06 -37.13 -143.45
N ASP A 594 37.57 -37.40 -142.25
CA ASP A 594 37.14 -38.54 -141.43
C ASP A 594 35.68 -38.40 -140.98
N ARG A 595 35.26 -37.18 -140.59
CA ARG A 595 33.86 -36.89 -140.21
C ARG A 595 32.90 -36.94 -141.41
N ILE A 596 33.34 -36.53 -142.60
CA ILE A 596 32.56 -36.65 -143.84
C ILE A 596 32.44 -38.11 -144.27
N ARG A 597 33.47 -38.94 -144.08
CA ARG A 597 33.39 -40.40 -144.31
C ARG A 597 32.36 -41.04 -143.38
N GLU A 598 32.42 -40.71 -142.10
CA GLU A 598 31.48 -41.18 -141.07
C GLU A 598 30.02 -40.75 -141.38
N VAL A 599 29.81 -39.51 -141.83
CA VAL A 599 28.49 -39.00 -142.22
C VAL A 599 27.99 -39.58 -143.56
N ILE A 600 28.86 -39.84 -144.54
CA ILE A 600 28.47 -40.48 -145.80
C ILE A 600 28.06 -41.94 -145.56
N GLU A 601 28.77 -42.67 -144.70
CA GLU A 601 28.40 -44.04 -144.33
C GLU A 601 27.08 -44.09 -143.52
N GLN A 602 26.81 -43.09 -142.67
CA GLN A 602 25.51 -42.97 -141.97
C GLN A 602 24.37 -42.51 -142.89
N GLN A 603 24.58 -41.54 -143.79
CA GLN A 603 23.50 -41.04 -144.65
C GLN A 603 23.15 -41.99 -145.80
N ILE A 604 24.04 -42.91 -146.20
CA ILE A 604 23.67 -44.04 -147.08
C ILE A 604 22.67 -45.00 -146.42
N VAL A 605 22.62 -45.05 -145.08
CA VAL A 605 21.63 -45.85 -144.33
C VAL A 605 20.28 -45.12 -144.20
N GLU A 606 20.28 -43.79 -144.15
CA GLU A 606 19.05 -42.99 -144.00
C GLU A 606 18.43 -42.53 -145.34
N LEU A 607 19.19 -42.44 -146.44
CA LEU A 607 18.68 -42.20 -147.81
C LEU A 607 18.07 -43.44 -148.49
N VAL A 608 17.62 -44.43 -147.71
CA VAL A 608 16.59 -45.40 -148.13
C VAL A 608 15.19 -44.93 -147.67
N ALA A 609 15.09 -44.01 -146.70
CA ALA A 609 13.86 -43.33 -146.30
C ALA A 609 13.61 -42.08 -147.18
N PHE A 610 13.41 -42.36 -148.46
CA PHE A 610 12.81 -41.53 -149.51
C PHE A 610 11.88 -40.42 -148.95
N ASP A 611 12.28 -39.16 -149.05
CA ASP A 611 11.86 -38.25 -150.13
C ASP A 611 10.34 -38.01 -150.19
N SER A 612 9.90 -36.91 -149.57
CA SER A 612 8.78 -36.12 -150.10
C SER A 612 8.79 -34.69 -149.56
N THR A 613 8.77 -33.72 -150.49
CA THR A 613 8.26 -32.34 -150.34
C THR A 613 8.81 -31.50 -149.16
N ILE A 614 9.65 -30.47 -149.35
CA ILE A 614 9.69 -29.48 -150.45
C ILE A 614 8.28 -28.98 -150.79
N LEU A 615 7.80 -27.93 -150.10
CA LEU A 615 7.09 -26.75 -150.65
C LEU A 615 6.34 -25.95 -149.56
N SER A 616 6.29 -24.62 -149.79
CA SER A 616 5.61 -23.59 -148.99
C SER A 616 6.21 -23.32 -147.59
N TRP A 617 6.47 -22.08 -147.16
CA TRP A 617 6.34 -20.78 -147.83
C TRP A 617 4.95 -20.45 -148.37
N PHE A 618 3.92 -20.59 -147.53
CA PHE A 618 2.65 -19.82 -147.60
C PHE A 618 1.97 -19.83 -146.21
N ALA A 619 1.02 -18.89 -146.00
CA ALA A 619 0.21 -18.68 -144.79
C ALA A 619 1.00 -18.25 -143.53
N SER A 620 1.38 -16.97 -143.42
CA SER A 620 0.61 -16.00 -142.61
C SER A 620 -0.91 -15.95 -142.85
N ALA A 621 -1.64 -15.66 -141.77
CA ALA A 621 -3.07 -15.33 -141.65
C ALA A 621 -4.07 -16.47 -141.38
N GLU A 622 -5.21 -16.05 -140.79
CA GLU A 622 -6.45 -16.80 -140.53
C GLU A 622 -6.45 -17.85 -139.40
N SER A 623 -6.58 -17.38 -138.14
CA SER A 623 -7.89 -17.39 -137.47
C SER A 623 -7.87 -16.61 -136.14
N MET A 624 -8.54 -15.46 -136.12
CA MET A 624 -9.20 -14.97 -134.90
C MET A 624 -10.57 -15.65 -134.78
N LEU A 625 -11.13 -15.78 -133.55
CA LEU A 625 -12.39 -16.48 -133.20
C LEU A 625 -12.19 -18.01 -133.18
N ASP A 626 -12.47 -18.79 -132.12
CA ASP A 626 -13.33 -18.64 -130.92
C ASP A 626 -12.58 -19.16 -129.67
N GLN A 627 -12.65 -18.59 -128.47
CA GLN A 627 -13.79 -18.25 -127.60
C GLN A 627 -14.54 -19.44 -126.96
N PHE A 628 -14.53 -19.40 -125.61
CA PHE A 628 -15.52 -19.88 -124.64
C PHE A 628 -15.59 -21.36 -124.21
N ASP A 629 -16.07 -21.45 -122.95
CA ASP A 629 -16.43 -22.61 -122.11
C ASP A 629 -15.31 -23.60 -121.70
N GLY A 630 -15.09 -23.90 -120.40
CA GLY A 630 -15.70 -23.38 -119.17
C GLY A 630 -15.58 -24.37 -117.99
N PHE A 631 -15.84 -23.91 -116.75
CA PHE A 631 -16.07 -24.71 -115.51
C PHE A 631 -14.85 -25.47 -114.89
N THR A 632 -14.55 -25.44 -113.57
CA THR A 632 -15.06 -24.66 -112.41
C THR A 632 -14.17 -24.75 -111.14
N GLU A 633 -14.32 -23.79 -110.21
CA GLU A 633 -14.07 -23.84 -108.73
C GLU A 633 -12.61 -23.93 -108.17
N LEU A 634 -12.22 -23.28 -107.05
CA LEU A 634 -12.86 -22.27 -106.16
C LEU A 634 -11.79 -21.45 -105.35
N GLN A 635 -11.98 -20.12 -105.19
CA GLN A 635 -11.38 -19.12 -104.23
C GLN A 635 -9.87 -19.18 -103.83
N ARG A 636 -8.99 -18.17 -104.05
CA ARG A 636 -8.93 -16.73 -103.60
C ARG A 636 -8.77 -16.52 -102.07
N LEU A 637 -8.03 -15.54 -101.51
CA LEU A 637 -6.90 -14.64 -101.91
C LEU A 637 -6.35 -13.94 -100.61
N ARG A 638 -5.24 -13.16 -100.71
CA ARG A 638 -4.59 -12.28 -99.67
C ARG A 638 -5.54 -11.22 -99.02
N PRO A 639 -5.25 -10.44 -97.93
CA PRO A 639 -3.96 -9.77 -97.59
C PRO A 639 -3.63 -9.44 -96.09
N ILE A 640 -3.55 -8.14 -95.69
CA ILE A 640 -2.58 -7.50 -94.76
C ILE A 640 -3.26 -6.47 -93.79
N ASP A 641 -2.58 -6.11 -92.69
CA ASP A 641 -2.69 -4.90 -91.79
C ASP A 641 -3.56 -4.81 -90.49
N VAL A 642 -2.86 -4.49 -89.38
CA VAL A 642 -3.05 -3.48 -88.29
C VAL A 642 -4.44 -3.16 -87.65
N ALA A 643 -4.56 -3.30 -86.30
CA ALA A 643 -4.91 -2.22 -85.32
C ALA A 643 -5.46 -2.64 -83.90
N ALA A 644 -4.78 -2.16 -82.83
CA ALA A 644 -5.26 -1.48 -81.60
C ALA A 644 -6.34 -1.98 -80.56
N THR A 645 -5.96 -1.82 -79.26
CA THR A 645 -6.66 -1.23 -78.05
C THR A 645 -7.41 -2.01 -76.92
N THR A 646 -6.94 -1.74 -75.67
CA THR A 646 -7.58 -1.56 -74.32
C THR A 646 -8.03 -2.71 -73.37
N GLU A 647 -7.27 -2.88 -72.26
CA GLU A 647 -7.60 -2.87 -70.78
C GLU A 647 -8.65 -3.81 -70.12
N PRO A 648 -8.65 -4.05 -68.75
CA PRO A 648 -7.79 -3.51 -67.65
C PRO A 648 -7.24 -4.52 -66.57
N ASP A 649 -6.50 -3.95 -65.58
CA ASP A 649 -6.30 -4.29 -64.14
C ASP A 649 -5.38 -5.43 -63.58
N LEU A 650 -4.22 -4.99 -63.05
CA LEU A 650 -3.61 -5.10 -61.67
C LEU A 650 -3.97 -6.25 -60.69
N PRO A 651 -3.13 -6.58 -59.66
CA PRO A 651 -1.87 -5.94 -59.17
C PRO A 651 -0.70 -6.98 -58.93
N GLN A 652 0.49 -6.76 -58.33
CA GLN A 652 1.20 -5.59 -57.72
C GLN A 652 2.76 -5.63 -57.91
N GLN A 653 3.56 -5.52 -56.83
CA GLN A 653 5.00 -5.14 -56.73
C GLN A 653 5.56 -5.41 -55.27
N PRO A 654 6.78 -5.02 -54.81
CA PRO A 654 8.17 -5.14 -55.36
C PRO A 654 9.33 -5.34 -54.29
N ALA A 655 10.60 -5.19 -54.73
CA ALA A 655 11.82 -4.61 -54.04
C ALA A 655 12.61 -5.44 -52.97
N VAL A 656 13.95 -5.66 -53.00
CA VAL A 656 15.18 -4.78 -53.06
C VAL A 656 15.44 -4.00 -51.75
N PRO A 657 16.68 -3.80 -51.17
CA PRO A 657 18.04 -4.39 -51.33
C PRO A 657 18.78 -4.73 -49.97
N GLU A 658 20.14 -4.81 -50.00
CA GLU A 658 21.13 -4.32 -48.98
C GLU A 658 21.94 -5.22 -48.00
N LEU A 659 23.19 -4.77 -47.79
CA LEU A 659 24.18 -4.88 -46.67
C LEU A 659 24.57 -6.22 -45.98
N SER A 660 25.88 -6.37 -45.72
CA SER A 660 26.49 -6.40 -44.35
C SER A 660 27.68 -7.36 -44.18
N ASP A 661 28.64 -6.97 -43.34
CA ASP A 661 29.92 -7.61 -43.00
C ASP A 661 29.87 -8.55 -41.76
N ALA A 662 31.06 -9.08 -41.41
CA ALA A 662 31.49 -9.61 -40.09
C ALA A 662 31.36 -11.15 -39.90
N PRO A 663 32.15 -11.79 -38.98
CA PRO A 663 32.94 -11.20 -37.89
C PRO A 663 34.37 -11.77 -37.63
N ALA A 664 35.19 -11.04 -36.86
CA ALA A 664 36.17 -11.61 -35.90
C ALA A 664 36.82 -10.56 -34.95
N THR A 665 36.20 -10.39 -33.77
CA THR A 665 36.82 -10.22 -32.43
C THR A 665 38.26 -9.72 -32.21
N ARG A 666 38.32 -8.71 -31.31
CA ARG A 666 39.15 -8.60 -30.06
C ARG A 666 40.54 -7.93 -30.06
N SER A 667 40.56 -6.86 -29.24
CA SER A 667 41.49 -6.61 -28.13
C SER A 667 42.86 -5.98 -28.40
N LEU A 668 42.91 -4.67 -28.14
CA LEU A 668 44.01 -3.89 -27.55
C LEU A 668 43.32 -2.79 -26.72
N GLY A 669 43.79 -2.31 -25.58
CA GLY A 669 45.14 -2.39 -25.02
C GLY A 669 45.63 -0.97 -24.70
N PHE A 670 45.17 -0.38 -23.60
CA PHE A 670 45.54 0.98 -23.22
C PHE A 670 47.02 1.07 -22.82
N HIS A 671 47.82 1.80 -23.60
CA HIS A 671 49.08 2.37 -23.15
C HIS A 671 49.11 3.87 -23.44
N ASN A 672 49.18 4.67 -22.37
CA ASN A 672 49.53 6.08 -22.44
C ASN A 672 51.05 6.20 -22.63
N GLU A 673 51.50 6.82 -23.72
CA GLU A 673 52.86 7.35 -23.81
C GLU A 673 52.82 8.86 -24.13
N HIS A 674 53.65 9.62 -23.42
CA HIS A 674 53.74 11.06 -23.55
C HIS A 674 54.49 11.46 -24.82
N ALA A 675 53.77 11.83 -25.88
CA ALA A 675 54.36 12.54 -27.02
C ALA A 675 54.54 14.03 -26.68
N SER A 676 55.79 14.50 -26.59
CA SER A 676 56.05 15.95 -26.49
C SER A 676 55.82 16.61 -27.84
N CYS A 677 55.24 17.83 -27.83
CA CYS A 677 55.13 18.63 -29.04
C CYS A 677 56.52 19.09 -29.49
N ASN A 678 57.08 18.44 -30.50
CA ASN A 678 58.09 19.06 -31.36
C ASN A 678 57.33 19.84 -32.44
N PRO A 679 57.40 21.18 -32.48
CA PRO A 679 56.85 21.93 -33.60
C PRO A 679 57.66 21.62 -34.87
N ASP A 680 57.02 21.84 -36.02
CA ASP A 680 57.67 21.97 -37.32
C ASP A 680 58.16 20.71 -38.06
N ALA A 681 57.45 19.59 -37.90
CA ALA A 681 57.55 18.46 -38.84
C ALA A 681 57.23 18.87 -40.30
N LEU A 682 56.29 19.79 -40.51
CA LEU A 682 55.90 20.29 -41.84
C LEU A 682 57.02 21.13 -42.49
N SER A 683 57.62 22.08 -41.75
CA SER A 683 58.78 22.85 -42.22
C SER A 683 60.00 21.96 -42.46
N THR A 684 60.24 20.95 -41.61
CA THR A 684 61.30 19.96 -41.81
C THR A 684 61.09 19.17 -43.11
N ALA A 685 59.86 18.74 -43.40
CA ALA A 685 59.51 18.04 -44.63
C ALA A 685 59.67 18.94 -45.87
N LEU A 686 59.17 20.18 -45.82
CA LEU A 686 59.27 21.14 -46.93
C LEU A 686 60.72 21.58 -47.18
N THR A 687 61.52 21.80 -46.14
CA THR A 687 62.94 22.15 -46.24
C THR A 687 63.75 21.01 -46.83
N LYS A 688 63.45 19.76 -46.46
CA LYS A 688 64.07 18.57 -47.05
C LYS A 688 63.71 18.42 -48.53
N LEU A 689 62.45 18.63 -48.90
CA LEU A 689 61.97 18.51 -50.28
C LEU A 689 62.55 19.63 -51.18
N ALA A 690 62.69 20.86 -50.65
CA ALA A 690 63.40 21.94 -51.33
C ALA A 690 64.91 21.67 -51.49
N SER A 691 65.56 21.08 -50.47
CA SER A 691 66.95 20.67 -50.53
C SER A 691 67.21 19.58 -51.59
N GLU A 692 66.32 18.58 -51.69
CA GLU A 692 66.42 17.51 -52.69
C GLU A 692 66.16 18.02 -54.13
N PHE A 693 65.32 19.05 -54.31
CA PHE A 693 65.14 19.71 -55.62
C PHE A 693 66.34 20.56 -56.04
N ALA A 694 67.03 21.21 -55.09
CA ALA A 694 68.16 22.09 -55.39
C ALA A 694 69.43 21.34 -55.87
N GLN A 695 69.51 20.02 -55.65
CA GLN A 695 70.66 19.19 -56.03
C GLN A 695 70.51 18.49 -57.40
N TYR A 696 69.44 18.76 -58.16
CA TYR A 696 69.11 17.99 -59.37
C TYR A 696 69.67 18.64 -60.65
N GLU A 697 70.80 18.15 -61.15
CA GLU A 697 71.37 18.58 -62.44
C GLU A 697 70.72 17.84 -63.64
N PRO A 698 70.22 18.54 -64.68
CA PRO A 698 69.45 17.94 -65.76
C PRO A 698 70.33 17.40 -66.91
N SER A 699 71.07 16.32 -66.69
CA SER A 699 72.03 15.76 -67.68
C SER A 699 71.88 14.26 -67.98
N SER A 700 70.65 13.71 -67.97
CA SER A 700 70.35 12.47 -68.71
C SER A 700 68.89 12.35 -69.17
N ARG A 701 68.67 11.98 -70.44
CA ARG A 701 67.34 11.68 -70.99
C ARG A 701 66.89 10.29 -70.51
N GLY A 702 66.23 10.22 -69.35
CA GLY A 702 65.58 8.96 -68.95
C GLY A 702 65.08 8.82 -67.51
N SER A 703 64.07 9.60 -67.07
CA SER A 703 63.07 9.15 -66.07
C SER A 703 62.00 10.19 -65.67
N GLN A 704 61.30 10.83 -66.62
CA GLN A 704 60.16 11.71 -66.29
C GLN A 704 59.02 10.99 -65.53
N SER A 705 58.94 9.65 -65.60
CA SER A 705 57.94 8.85 -64.87
C SER A 705 58.20 8.71 -63.36
N SER A 706 59.41 9.00 -62.87
CA SER A 706 59.75 8.88 -61.44
C SER A 706 59.29 10.10 -60.65
N LEU A 707 59.48 11.30 -61.21
CA LEU A 707 59.16 12.57 -60.56
C LEU A 707 57.65 12.72 -60.34
N GLY A 708 56.83 12.41 -61.35
CA GLY A 708 55.36 12.46 -61.26
C GLY A 708 54.79 11.51 -60.20
N LYS A 709 55.36 10.29 -60.07
CA LYS A 709 54.95 9.34 -59.02
C LYS A 709 55.34 9.82 -57.62
N ARG A 710 56.52 10.43 -57.44
CA ARG A 710 56.95 11.00 -56.16
C ARG A 710 56.12 12.23 -55.76
N TYR A 711 55.76 13.08 -56.72
CA TYR A 711 54.90 14.25 -56.48
C TYR A 711 53.47 13.83 -56.07
N LEU A 712 52.89 12.83 -56.74
CA LEU A 712 51.61 12.26 -56.36
C LEU A 712 51.65 11.56 -54.99
N ALA A 713 52.75 10.89 -54.64
CA ALA A 713 52.95 10.31 -53.30
C ALA A 713 53.05 11.38 -52.20
N ALA A 714 53.76 12.49 -52.45
CA ALA A 714 53.85 13.61 -51.53
C ALA A 714 52.48 14.29 -51.31
N LEU A 715 51.71 14.53 -52.37
CA LEU A 715 50.34 15.04 -52.27
C LEU A 715 49.38 14.08 -51.55
N ALA A 716 49.54 12.77 -51.74
CA ALA A 716 48.76 11.77 -51.02
C ALA A 716 49.10 11.76 -49.51
N SER A 717 50.39 11.86 -49.15
CA SER A 717 50.82 12.00 -47.74
C SER A 717 50.24 13.28 -47.13
N LEU A 718 50.42 14.43 -47.78
CA LEU A 718 49.94 15.71 -47.24
C LEU A 718 48.41 15.74 -47.05
N ARG A 719 47.66 15.08 -47.93
CA ARG A 719 46.21 14.89 -47.78
C ARG A 719 45.84 13.96 -46.63
N HIS A 720 46.62 12.90 -46.39
CA HIS A 720 46.44 11.99 -45.27
C HIS A 720 46.76 12.68 -43.93
N ASP A 721 47.87 13.39 -43.86
CA ASP A 721 48.31 14.16 -42.69
C ASP A 721 47.30 15.26 -42.32
N HIS A 722 46.74 15.95 -43.32
CA HIS A 722 45.71 16.97 -43.11
C HIS A 722 44.35 16.38 -42.69
N ALA A 723 43.99 15.19 -43.17
CA ALA A 723 42.78 14.49 -42.71
C ALA A 723 42.94 14.04 -41.25
N HIS A 724 44.09 13.46 -40.91
CA HIS A 724 44.42 13.01 -39.56
C HIS A 724 44.51 14.18 -38.57
N ALA A 725 45.07 15.34 -38.96
CA ALA A 725 45.08 16.54 -38.14
C ALA A 725 43.67 17.10 -37.87
N ALA A 726 42.79 17.09 -38.86
CA ALA A 726 41.39 17.49 -38.71
C ALA A 726 40.62 16.53 -37.77
N GLU A 727 40.84 15.23 -37.91
CA GLU A 727 40.23 14.19 -37.05
C GLU A 727 40.73 14.29 -35.60
N GLN A 728 42.02 14.54 -35.38
CA GLN A 728 42.57 14.80 -34.03
C GLN A 728 42.01 16.07 -33.40
N PHE A 729 41.82 17.15 -34.17
CA PHE A 729 41.20 18.39 -33.68
C PHE A 729 39.73 18.19 -33.30
N ALA A 730 38.96 17.52 -34.16
CA ALA A 730 37.58 17.15 -33.87
C ALA A 730 37.46 16.25 -32.63
N THR A 731 38.34 15.25 -32.49
CA THR A 731 38.39 14.35 -31.34
C THR A 731 38.70 15.10 -30.04
N ARG A 732 39.69 16.01 -30.03
CA ARG A 732 40.01 16.83 -28.86
C ARG A 732 38.86 17.74 -28.44
N ASN A 733 38.22 18.43 -29.39
CA ASN A 733 37.07 19.28 -29.07
C ASN A 733 35.89 18.47 -28.55
N HIS A 734 35.62 17.29 -29.12
CA HIS A 734 34.58 16.39 -28.63
C HIS A 734 34.86 15.88 -27.20
N GLN A 735 36.10 15.49 -26.91
CA GLN A 735 36.51 15.09 -25.54
C GLN A 735 36.38 16.23 -24.53
N LEU A 736 36.75 17.45 -24.91
CA LEU A 736 36.70 18.62 -24.03
C LEU A 736 35.24 19.05 -23.75
N LEU A 737 34.38 19.01 -24.78
CA LEU A 737 32.94 19.25 -24.63
C LEU A 737 32.26 18.16 -23.77
N THR A 738 32.62 16.89 -23.97
CA THR A 738 32.08 15.77 -23.18
C THR A 738 32.45 15.90 -21.71
N CYS A 739 33.71 16.21 -21.41
CA CYS A 739 34.17 16.44 -20.03
C CYS A 739 33.45 17.63 -19.37
N GLN A 740 33.19 18.72 -20.10
CA GLN A 740 32.40 19.85 -19.57
C GLN A 740 30.94 19.47 -19.31
N LEU A 741 30.30 18.71 -20.21
CA LEU A 741 28.94 18.21 -20.03
C LEU A 741 28.83 17.21 -18.87
N GLU A 742 29.81 16.33 -18.67
CA GLU A 742 29.85 15.41 -17.53
C GLU A 742 29.99 16.16 -16.19
N ASN A 743 30.85 17.17 -16.13
CA ASN A 743 30.99 18.02 -14.94
C ASN A 743 29.69 18.79 -14.63
N LEU A 744 29.01 19.33 -15.65
CA LEU A 744 27.70 19.98 -15.50
C LEU A 744 26.65 18.99 -14.98
N ALA A 745 26.53 17.82 -15.62
CA ALA A 745 25.59 16.78 -15.23
C ALA A 745 25.90 16.16 -13.84
N GLN A 746 27.14 16.25 -13.36
CA GLN A 746 27.53 15.84 -12.01
C GLN A 746 27.22 16.92 -10.97
N ALA A 747 27.34 18.21 -11.31
CA ALA A 747 26.88 19.32 -10.49
C ALA A 747 25.35 19.33 -10.36
N GLU A 748 24.61 19.15 -11.47
CA GLU A 748 23.15 19.01 -11.47
C GLU A 748 22.69 17.79 -10.67
N ARG A 749 23.34 16.62 -10.81
CA ARG A 749 23.05 15.45 -9.97
C ARG A 749 23.31 15.69 -8.50
N LYS A 750 24.38 16.42 -8.14
CA LYS A 750 24.67 16.75 -6.74
C LYS A 750 23.63 17.71 -6.16
N HIS A 751 23.28 18.77 -6.90
CA HIS A 751 22.24 19.72 -6.48
C HIS A 751 20.88 19.03 -6.39
N GLY A 752 20.51 18.21 -7.38
CA GLY A 752 19.29 17.41 -7.37
C GLY A 752 19.20 16.45 -6.19
N ASN A 753 20.31 15.82 -5.79
CA ASN A 753 20.34 14.99 -4.58
C ASN A 753 20.20 15.83 -3.29
N GLU A 754 20.88 16.97 -3.18
CA GLU A 754 20.77 17.84 -2.00
C GLU A 754 19.36 18.47 -1.85
N VAL A 755 18.74 18.89 -2.97
CA VAL A 755 17.35 19.36 -3.01
C VAL A 755 16.39 18.22 -2.69
N LYS A 756 16.64 17.01 -3.21
CA LYS A 756 15.84 15.83 -2.90
C LYS A 756 15.91 15.47 -1.41
N ASP A 757 17.09 15.43 -0.79
CA ASP A 757 17.23 15.17 0.65
C ASP A 757 16.47 16.21 1.49
N LEU A 758 16.51 17.49 1.09
CA LEU A 758 15.75 18.57 1.74
C LEU A 758 14.23 18.44 1.51
N MET A 759 13.80 18.05 0.31
CA MET A 759 12.40 17.76 0.03
C MET A 759 11.90 16.54 0.80
N GLU A 760 12.65 15.45 0.89
CA GLU A 760 12.29 14.27 1.69
C GLU A 760 12.22 14.62 3.19
N GLN A 761 13.11 15.48 3.71
CA GLN A 761 13.03 15.99 5.08
C GLN A 761 11.81 16.90 5.30
N ILE A 762 11.46 17.75 4.32
CA ILE A 762 10.27 18.60 4.38
C ILE A 762 9.00 17.77 4.26
N GLU A 763 8.92 16.80 3.36
CA GLU A 763 7.80 15.85 3.24
C GLU A 763 7.64 15.03 4.53
N ALA A 764 8.75 14.61 5.17
CA ALA A 764 8.70 13.95 6.48
C ALA A 764 8.20 14.89 7.61
N LEU A 765 8.60 16.16 7.60
CA LEU A 765 8.13 17.19 8.54
C LEU A 765 6.68 17.58 8.27
N GLU A 766 6.26 17.69 7.02
CA GLU A 766 4.88 17.92 6.60
C GLU A 766 3.99 16.73 6.93
N ALA A 767 4.44 15.50 6.71
CA ALA A 767 3.74 14.29 7.14
C ALA A 767 3.65 14.20 8.67
N THR A 768 4.67 14.65 9.40
CA THR A 768 4.66 14.74 10.88
C THR A 768 3.68 15.82 11.34
N ILE A 769 3.75 17.03 10.79
CA ILE A 769 2.83 18.13 11.07
C ILE A 769 1.40 17.78 10.66
N GLU A 770 1.20 17.04 9.56
CA GLU A 770 -0.11 16.59 9.10
C GLU A 770 -0.63 15.43 9.95
N THR A 771 0.24 14.58 10.51
CA THR A 771 -0.16 13.60 11.53
C THR A 771 -0.61 14.31 12.81
N ILE A 772 0.13 15.34 13.25
CA ILE A 772 -0.24 16.17 14.40
C ILE A 772 -1.49 17.01 14.09
N ARG A 773 -1.66 17.54 12.87
CA ARG A 773 -2.87 18.26 12.42
C ARG A 773 -4.05 17.33 12.15
N LYS A 774 -3.87 16.04 11.90
CA LYS A 774 -4.96 15.06 11.90
C LYS A 774 -5.39 14.81 13.34
N TRP A 775 -4.44 14.55 14.25
CA TRP A 775 -4.66 14.55 15.70
C TRP A 775 -5.38 15.83 16.19
N LYS A 776 -5.01 17.00 15.65
CA LYS A 776 -5.59 18.28 16.04
C LYS A 776 -6.83 18.69 15.23
N GLY A 777 -7.05 18.14 14.04
CA GLY A 777 -8.22 18.37 13.20
C GLY A 777 -9.42 17.65 13.80
N PHE A 778 -9.19 16.41 14.28
CA PHE A 778 -10.06 15.73 15.24
C PHE A 778 -10.38 16.62 16.46
N ARG A 779 -9.40 17.33 17.05
CA ARG A 779 -9.61 18.25 18.20
C ARG A 779 -10.19 19.63 17.87
N THR A 780 -9.99 20.18 16.68
CA THR A 780 -10.35 21.59 16.35
C THR A 780 -11.69 21.67 15.66
N VAL A 781 -12.08 20.64 14.89
CA VAL A 781 -13.48 20.45 14.49
C VAL A 781 -14.35 20.15 15.71
N ALA A 782 -13.81 19.53 16.77
CA ALA A 782 -14.48 19.48 18.08
C ALA A 782 -14.64 20.89 18.69
N TRP A 783 -13.54 21.65 18.83
CA TRP A 783 -13.56 22.99 19.43
C TRP A 783 -14.44 24.03 18.72
N LEU A 784 -14.53 24.01 17.38
CA LEU A 784 -15.44 24.91 16.65
C LEU A 784 -16.92 24.48 16.76
N ASN A 785 -17.20 23.19 17.01
CA ASN A 785 -18.56 22.74 17.31
C ASN A 785 -18.98 23.07 18.76
N GLU A 786 -18.05 23.21 19.70
CA GLU A 786 -18.30 23.67 21.09
C GLU A 786 -18.76 25.14 21.19
N ARG A 787 -18.65 25.92 20.11
CA ARG A 787 -18.94 27.37 20.07
C ARG A 787 -20.06 27.79 19.12
N SER A 788 -20.66 26.82 18.42
CA SER A 788 -21.64 27.08 17.35
C SER A 788 -23.08 26.71 17.71
N ASN A 789 -23.32 26.25 18.94
CA ASN A 789 -24.60 26.01 19.61
C ASN A 789 -24.44 26.29 21.11
#